data_AF-A0A1Z4IET9-F1
#
_entry.id   AF-A0A1Z4IET9-F1
#
_cell.length_a   1.000
_cell.length_b   1.000
_cell.length_c   1.000
_cell.angle_alpha   90.00
_cell.angle_beta   90.00
_cell.angle_gamma   90.00
#
_symmetry.space_group_name_H-M   'P 1'
#
loop_
_entity.id
_entity.type
_entity.pdbx_description
1 polymer ?
#
loop_
_entity_poly.entity_id
_entity_poly.type
_entity_poly.pdbx_seq_one_letter_code
_entity_poly.pdbx_strand_id
1 'polypeptide(L)'
;MPIYPFKRNLINVLNNASKLISIFITLLGCAVLLGWYFDISVLKSISQEWAAMKPNTALGFVLSGLALNLIHSTKKNQRRIAQVLATVIALLGVLTLSQYLFGWNWGIDQLLFSHQLKTMTQSSRQLATTYPGRMSPVSALNFSLLGCALWLSASRSIHYRLMQLLAFVTSLTSLQVVIGYVYGVKPLVGLSSLTQTAIHTGLTFFLLSVAILLIAPFEGFIALIISDSVGGMTARMLLPAAIAIPFSLGCLALLGEKMAWFDYAFGLSLHVTGNVAAFMGLIWYYAKGLDSLDIKRKKIEEALRIAYASEALHQSETRFRRAIFDAPLPMMLHAEDGEVLLMNHVWSDITGYSIDEIQTIGDWTQKAYGERREQVQLEMNRLYSLDRRIAEGEYTIKISSGETRVWDFHSAPLGKLPDGRSLVISTAFDVTQRKQTEAQLRQNAFYDGLTGLANRALFMEHLQHALQQAKRQKDYLFAVLFLDLDRFKVINDSLGHIKGDQFLITIAQRLGLCIRATDIAARLGGDEFTILLEDIQDVSDAIKVAERIQQELKLPLNLDGQEVFTSASIGIALSSTINYDHPEQLLRDADTAMYRAKALGKSRYALFNRDMYANALARLQLEADLRRALARQEFQVYYQPIVSLVSGDIVGFEALLRWQHPERGLLNPVDFVSLAEETGLIVEIGYWVLCEACRQMQAWQVSHPHSSLRKMSVNLCAKQFSQPNLIEQIRQIIQSTGLDASALALEITEGVIAENGDEATATLLQLRELGIEILIDDFGTGYSSLGRLYSFPVSVLKIDRSFVNPMTSDNRNLEIIEIIIALAHKLGMTAIAEGVETQEQVTLLSKLGCESVQGYFFSRPLPSSEAGMLIS
;
A
#
# COMPACT_ATOMS: atom_id res chain seq x y z
N MET A 1 18.33 -36.67 17.56
CA MET A 1 19.60 -37.39 17.81
C MET A 1 19.59 -38.71 17.05
N PRO A 2 20.61 -39.01 16.24
CA PRO A 2 20.70 -40.32 15.58
C PRO A 2 20.88 -41.39 16.66
N ILE A 3 19.95 -42.35 16.68
CA ILE A 3 19.99 -43.50 17.59
C ILE A 3 21.18 -44.37 17.16
N TYR A 4 22.24 -44.38 17.96
CA TYR A 4 23.43 -45.22 17.75
C TYR A 4 23.05 -46.66 17.36
N PRO A 5 23.80 -47.32 16.45
CA PRO A 5 23.48 -48.66 15.96
C PRO A 5 23.27 -49.71 17.07
N PHE A 6 23.97 -49.56 18.21
CA PHE A 6 23.80 -50.39 19.40
C PHE A 6 22.40 -50.26 20.05
N LYS A 7 21.88 -49.03 20.19
CA LYS A 7 20.55 -48.78 20.77
C LYS A 7 19.43 -49.35 19.89
N ARG A 8 19.62 -49.36 18.57
CA ARG A 8 18.66 -49.93 17.61
C ARG A 8 18.58 -51.45 17.72
N ASN A 9 19.71 -52.13 17.91
CA ASN A 9 19.74 -53.58 18.16
C ASN A 9 19.06 -53.95 19.49
N LEU A 10 19.33 -53.20 20.56
CA LEU A 10 18.69 -53.44 21.86
C LEU A 10 17.16 -53.26 21.81
N ILE A 11 16.66 -52.20 21.15
CA ILE A 11 15.21 -52.00 20.94
C ILE A 11 14.59 -53.20 20.22
N ASN A 12 15.25 -53.70 19.17
CA ASN A 12 14.73 -54.82 18.39
C ASN A 12 14.65 -56.10 19.24
N VAL A 13 15.66 -56.38 20.06
CA VAL A 13 15.66 -57.55 20.96
C VAL A 13 14.54 -57.46 21.99
N LEU A 14 14.37 -56.31 22.66
CA LEU A 14 13.35 -56.13 23.69
C LEU A 14 11.92 -56.16 23.12
N ASN A 15 11.71 -55.55 21.95
CA ASN A 15 10.42 -55.61 21.26
C ASN A 15 10.09 -57.04 20.80
N ASN A 16 11.09 -57.80 20.35
CA ASN A 16 10.88 -59.20 19.98
C ASN A 16 10.52 -60.05 21.21
N ALA A 17 11.14 -59.81 22.36
CA ALA A 17 10.78 -60.48 23.61
C ALA A 17 9.33 -60.16 24.02
N SER A 18 8.92 -58.89 23.96
CA SER A 18 7.53 -58.49 24.27
C SER A 18 6.51 -59.14 23.32
N LYS A 19 6.83 -59.24 22.01
CA LYS A 19 6.00 -59.97 21.04
C LYS A 19 5.87 -61.45 21.37
N LEU A 20 6.98 -62.14 21.69
CA LEU A 20 6.95 -63.56 22.05
C LEU A 20 6.08 -63.80 23.28
N ILE A 21 6.19 -62.94 24.29
CA ILE A 21 5.33 -63.01 25.49
C ILE A 21 3.86 -62.80 25.10
N SER A 22 3.54 -61.85 24.21
CA SER A 22 2.17 -61.60 23.76
C SER A 22 1.53 -62.83 23.08
N ILE A 23 2.31 -63.55 22.27
CA ILE A 23 1.88 -64.79 21.60
C ILE A 23 1.62 -65.88 22.63
N PHE A 24 2.56 -66.08 23.56
CA PHE A 24 2.42 -67.06 24.63
C PHE A 24 1.17 -66.84 25.49
N ILE A 25 0.91 -65.60 25.91
CA ILE A 25 -0.25 -65.25 26.73
C ILE A 25 -1.56 -65.49 25.95
N THR A 26 -1.57 -65.17 24.66
CA THR A 26 -2.74 -65.42 23.80
C THR A 26 -3.02 -66.91 23.69
N LEU A 27 -1.99 -67.72 23.44
CA LEU A 27 -2.11 -69.18 23.34
C LEU A 27 -2.57 -69.81 24.67
N LEU A 28 -2.02 -69.35 25.79
CA LEU A 28 -2.43 -69.82 27.12
C LEU A 28 -3.90 -69.50 27.40
N GLY A 29 -4.34 -68.27 27.12
CA GLY A 29 -5.75 -67.89 27.26
C GLY A 29 -6.68 -68.73 26.37
N CYS A 30 -6.31 -68.97 25.11
CA CYS A 30 -7.05 -69.85 24.21
C CYS A 30 -7.11 -71.29 24.73
N ALA A 31 -5.99 -71.83 25.22
CA ALA A 31 -5.92 -73.17 25.77
C ALA A 31 -6.86 -73.33 26.98
N VAL A 32 -6.91 -72.35 27.88
CA VAL A 32 -7.84 -72.34 29.03
C VAL A 32 -9.29 -72.28 28.55
N LEU A 33 -9.62 -71.44 27.57
CA LEU A 33 -10.98 -71.36 27.00
C LEU A 33 -11.40 -72.67 26.32
N LEU A 34 -10.51 -73.34 25.59
CA LEU A 34 -10.74 -74.68 25.04
C LEU A 34 -10.93 -75.72 26.15
N GLY A 35 -10.17 -75.60 27.24
CA GLY A 35 -10.36 -76.38 28.45
C GLY A 35 -11.77 -76.23 29.01
N TRP A 36 -12.31 -75.01 29.04
CA TRP A 36 -13.71 -74.78 29.42
C TRP A 36 -14.72 -75.35 28.42
N TYR A 37 -14.49 -75.18 27.12
CA TYR A 37 -15.38 -75.68 26.06
C TYR A 37 -15.46 -77.22 26.00
N PHE A 38 -14.33 -77.92 26.14
CA PHE A 38 -14.24 -79.38 26.08
C PHE A 38 -14.22 -80.06 27.46
N ASP A 39 -14.32 -79.29 28.54
CA ASP A 39 -14.24 -79.74 29.93
C ASP A 39 -12.94 -80.47 30.33
N ILE A 40 -11.79 -80.03 29.79
CA ILE A 40 -10.47 -80.61 30.08
C ILE A 40 -9.86 -79.93 31.31
N SER A 41 -9.71 -80.65 32.43
CA SER A 41 -9.24 -80.11 33.71
C SER A 41 -7.80 -79.60 33.70
N VAL A 42 -6.88 -80.30 33.01
CA VAL A 42 -5.45 -79.95 32.91
C VAL A 42 -5.22 -78.61 32.22
N LEU A 43 -6.12 -78.20 31.32
CA LEU A 43 -6.05 -76.90 30.65
C LEU A 43 -6.58 -75.75 31.53
N LYS A 44 -7.35 -76.06 32.59
CA LYS A 44 -7.95 -75.07 33.50
C LYS A 44 -7.07 -74.80 34.72
N SER A 45 -6.31 -75.79 35.19
CA SER A 45 -5.43 -75.68 36.36
C SER A 45 -4.16 -76.50 36.21
N ILE A 46 -3.05 -76.03 36.79
CA ILE A 46 -1.75 -76.71 36.81
C ILE A 46 -1.77 -77.94 37.75
N SER A 47 -2.54 -77.89 38.84
CA SER A 47 -2.68 -78.97 39.81
C SER A 47 -4.13 -79.10 40.24
N GLN A 48 -4.57 -80.33 40.55
CA GLN A 48 -5.92 -80.59 41.06
C GLN A 48 -6.21 -79.84 42.38
N GLU A 49 -5.18 -79.53 43.16
CA GLU A 49 -5.31 -78.79 44.42
C GLU A 49 -5.34 -77.26 44.24
N TRP A 50 -5.01 -76.76 43.05
CA TRP A 50 -4.90 -75.34 42.78
C TRP A 50 -6.12 -74.81 42.05
N ALA A 51 -6.45 -73.55 42.32
CA ALA A 51 -7.57 -72.86 41.68
C ALA A 51 -7.41 -72.85 40.16
N ALA A 52 -8.51 -73.12 39.44
CA ALA A 52 -8.57 -73.02 37.99
C ALA A 52 -8.69 -71.57 37.51
N MET A 53 -8.07 -71.24 36.36
CA MET A 53 -8.28 -69.95 35.72
C MET A 53 -9.72 -69.84 35.19
N LYS A 54 -10.39 -68.75 35.59
CA LYS A 54 -11.79 -68.48 35.23
C LYS A 54 -11.91 -68.11 33.74
N PRO A 55 -13.01 -68.46 33.07
CA PRO A 55 -13.16 -68.26 31.62
C PRO A 55 -13.09 -66.79 31.23
N ASN A 56 -13.68 -65.89 32.02
CA ASN A 56 -13.56 -64.45 31.76
C ASN A 56 -12.11 -63.96 31.89
N THR A 57 -11.35 -64.48 32.87
CA THR A 57 -9.91 -64.20 33.03
C THR A 57 -9.12 -64.66 31.80
N ALA A 58 -9.42 -65.85 31.30
CA ALA A 58 -8.80 -66.39 30.08
C ALA A 58 -9.12 -65.52 28.85
N LEU A 59 -10.37 -65.09 28.68
CA LEU A 59 -10.75 -64.13 27.64
C LEU A 59 -9.96 -62.81 27.78
N GLY A 60 -9.86 -62.28 29.00
CA GLY A 60 -9.07 -61.08 29.28
C GLY A 60 -7.61 -61.22 28.84
N PHE A 61 -6.98 -62.38 29.04
CA PHE A 61 -5.63 -62.64 28.55
C PHE A 61 -5.51 -62.77 27.03
N VAL A 62 -6.49 -63.42 26.36
CA VAL A 62 -6.52 -63.46 24.89
C VAL A 62 -6.58 -62.05 24.32
N LEU A 63 -7.50 -61.21 24.82
CA LEU A 63 -7.64 -59.82 24.37
C LEU A 63 -6.36 -59.02 24.67
N SER A 64 -5.75 -59.23 25.83
CA SER A 64 -4.53 -58.51 26.23
C SER A 64 -3.32 -58.88 25.40
N GLY A 65 -3.15 -60.17 25.08
CA GLY A 65 -2.09 -60.65 24.20
C GLY A 65 -2.25 -60.16 22.77
N LEU A 66 -3.48 -60.16 22.23
CA LEU A 66 -3.78 -59.58 20.92
C LEU A 66 -3.53 -58.07 20.88
N ALA A 67 -3.98 -57.33 21.90
CA ALA A 67 -3.75 -55.89 22.01
C ALA A 67 -2.24 -55.58 22.04
N LEU A 68 -1.48 -56.30 22.88
CA LEU A 68 -0.03 -56.14 23.00
C LEU A 68 0.70 -56.46 21.69
N ASN A 69 0.31 -57.50 20.96
CA ASN A 69 0.91 -57.82 19.67
C ASN A 69 0.65 -56.71 18.63
N LEU A 70 -0.58 -56.17 18.60
CA LEU A 70 -0.97 -55.09 17.68
C LEU A 70 -0.28 -53.76 17.97
N ILE A 71 0.07 -53.48 19.24
CA ILE A 71 0.81 -52.27 19.65
C ILE A 71 2.18 -52.17 18.96
N HIS A 72 2.84 -53.30 18.73
CA HIS A 72 4.14 -53.35 18.06
C HIS A 72 4.08 -53.05 16.55
N SER A 73 2.88 -52.91 15.98
CA SER A 73 2.73 -52.54 14.57
C SER A 73 2.89 -51.04 14.33
N THR A 74 3.41 -50.71 13.15
CA THR A 74 3.49 -49.36 12.61
C THR A 74 2.16 -48.88 12.00
N LYS A 75 1.21 -49.79 11.73
CA LYS A 75 -0.07 -49.47 11.08
C LYS A 75 -1.04 -48.79 12.07
N LYS A 76 -1.48 -47.57 11.73
CA LYS A 76 -2.44 -46.77 12.54
C LYS A 76 -3.74 -47.53 12.87
N ASN A 77 -4.27 -48.29 11.92
CA ASN A 77 -5.49 -49.08 12.13
C ASN A 77 -5.29 -50.18 13.18
N GLN A 78 -4.13 -50.83 13.21
CA GLN A 78 -3.83 -51.88 14.19
C GLN A 78 -3.69 -51.33 15.61
N ARG A 79 -3.11 -50.12 15.77
CA ARG A 79 -3.09 -49.43 17.07
C ARG A 79 -4.46 -49.02 17.56
N ARG A 80 -5.36 -48.57 16.67
CA ARG A 80 -6.76 -48.28 17.04
C ARG A 80 -7.48 -49.55 17.51
N ILE A 81 -7.27 -50.68 16.83
CA ILE A 81 -7.82 -51.97 17.28
C ILE A 81 -7.26 -52.33 18.66
N ALA A 82 -5.95 -52.15 18.89
CA ALA A 82 -5.35 -52.37 20.19
C ALA A 82 -5.96 -51.49 21.31
N GLN A 83 -6.26 -50.21 21.01
CA GLN A 83 -6.93 -49.32 21.96
C GLN A 83 -8.34 -49.81 22.30
N VAL A 84 -9.11 -50.24 21.31
CA VAL A 84 -10.45 -50.80 21.53
C VAL A 84 -10.38 -52.04 22.42
N LEU A 85 -9.46 -52.97 22.12
CA LEU A 85 -9.23 -54.16 22.95
C LEU A 85 -8.81 -53.78 24.38
N ALA A 86 -7.90 -52.82 24.54
CA ALA A 86 -7.45 -52.33 25.84
C ALA A 86 -8.57 -51.69 26.67
N THR A 87 -9.46 -50.91 26.03
CA THR A 87 -10.65 -50.34 26.67
C THR A 87 -11.61 -51.43 27.12
N VAL A 88 -11.84 -52.47 26.30
CA VAL A 88 -12.67 -53.61 26.68
C VAL A 88 -12.09 -54.33 27.89
N ILE A 89 -10.78 -54.54 27.94
CA ILE A 89 -10.08 -55.17 29.08
C ILE A 89 -10.23 -54.33 30.36
N ALA A 90 -10.02 -53.01 30.26
CA ALA A 90 -10.15 -52.11 31.40
C ALA A 90 -11.60 -52.10 31.94
N LEU A 91 -12.59 -52.02 31.04
CA LEU A 91 -14.01 -52.07 31.40
C LEU A 91 -14.38 -53.42 32.03
N LEU A 92 -13.87 -54.53 31.49
CA LEU A 92 -14.10 -55.86 32.06
C LEU A 92 -13.60 -55.95 33.51
N GLY A 93 -12.42 -55.37 33.79
CA GLY A 93 -11.87 -55.24 35.14
C GLY A 93 -12.72 -54.35 36.05
N VAL A 94 -13.02 -53.12 35.62
CA VAL A 94 -13.76 -52.12 36.42
C VAL A 94 -15.18 -52.58 36.72
N LEU A 95 -15.88 -53.14 35.73
CA LEU A 95 -17.22 -53.66 35.94
C LEU A 95 -17.19 -54.83 36.93
N THR A 96 -16.23 -55.74 36.81
CA THR A 96 -16.08 -56.86 37.77
C THR A 96 -15.76 -56.36 39.18
N LEU A 97 -14.91 -55.33 39.34
CA LEU A 97 -14.64 -54.68 40.62
C LEU A 97 -15.91 -54.02 41.21
N SER A 98 -16.70 -53.34 40.38
CA SER A 98 -17.95 -52.71 40.83
C SER A 98 -18.94 -53.74 41.40
N GLN A 99 -18.96 -54.97 40.88
CA GLN A 99 -19.75 -56.06 41.45
C GLN A 99 -19.29 -56.46 42.85
N TYR A 100 -17.99 -56.32 43.17
CA TYR A 100 -17.45 -56.66 44.50
C TYR A 100 -17.62 -55.52 45.49
N LEU A 101 -17.43 -54.27 45.04
CA LEU A 101 -17.48 -53.08 45.90
C LEU A 101 -18.91 -52.63 46.20
N PHE A 102 -19.81 -52.70 45.21
CA PHE A 102 -21.17 -52.16 45.32
C PHE A 102 -22.27 -53.23 45.24
N GLY A 103 -21.92 -54.50 45.04
CA GLY A 103 -22.89 -55.60 44.93
C GLY A 103 -23.73 -55.60 43.65
N TRP A 104 -23.36 -54.81 42.64
CA TRP A 104 -24.08 -54.75 41.36
C TRP A 104 -23.95 -56.06 40.57
N ASN A 105 -25.01 -56.44 39.84
CA ASN A 105 -24.98 -57.62 38.96
C ASN A 105 -25.12 -57.21 37.49
N TRP A 106 -23.99 -57.17 36.79
CA TRP A 106 -23.92 -56.86 35.36
C TRP A 106 -24.08 -58.09 34.44
N GLY A 107 -24.20 -59.30 35.00
CA GLY A 107 -24.27 -60.55 34.22
C GLY A 107 -22.98 -60.96 33.49
N ILE A 108 -21.87 -60.25 33.72
CA ILE A 108 -20.58 -60.47 33.04
C ILE A 108 -20.02 -61.86 33.32
N ASP A 109 -20.21 -62.36 34.54
CA ASP A 109 -19.81 -63.69 35.00
C ASP A 109 -20.56 -64.85 34.31
N GLN A 110 -21.60 -64.55 33.52
CA GLN A 110 -22.40 -65.52 32.76
C GLN A 110 -22.25 -65.40 31.24
N LEU A 111 -21.38 -64.50 30.74
CA LEU A 111 -21.21 -64.26 29.30
C LEU A 111 -20.67 -65.47 28.53
N LEU A 112 -19.79 -66.25 29.16
CA LEU A 112 -19.13 -67.40 28.53
C LEU A 112 -19.58 -68.70 29.20
N PHE A 113 -19.89 -69.71 28.40
CA PHE A 113 -20.20 -71.08 28.85
C PHE A 113 -21.35 -71.19 29.87
N SER A 114 -22.34 -70.30 29.82
CA SER A 114 -23.47 -70.25 30.77
C SER A 114 -24.23 -71.58 30.92
N HIS A 115 -24.36 -72.34 29.83
CA HIS A 115 -24.99 -73.66 29.83
C HIS A 115 -24.11 -74.71 30.53
N GLN A 116 -22.81 -74.76 30.24
CA GLN A 116 -21.87 -75.70 30.85
C GLN A 116 -21.63 -75.40 32.34
N LEU A 117 -21.62 -74.12 32.72
CA LEU A 117 -21.50 -73.66 34.11
C LEU A 117 -22.74 -74.04 34.95
N LYS A 118 -23.93 -74.13 34.33
CA LYS A 118 -25.17 -74.58 34.99
C LYS A 118 -25.23 -76.09 35.18
N THR A 119 -24.61 -76.87 34.30
CA THR A 119 -24.62 -78.35 34.32
C THR A 119 -23.53 -78.98 35.18
N MET A 120 -22.67 -78.19 35.84
CA MET A 120 -21.61 -78.71 36.71
C MET A 120 -22.17 -79.39 37.97
N THR A 121 -21.74 -80.63 38.22
CA THR A 121 -22.09 -81.46 39.39
C THR A 121 -21.53 -80.88 40.70
N GLN A 122 -22.10 -81.28 41.85
CA GLN A 122 -21.73 -80.80 43.18
C GLN A 122 -20.22 -80.95 43.50
N SER A 123 -19.54 -81.97 42.99
CA SER A 123 -18.08 -82.14 43.16
C SER A 123 -17.26 -81.06 42.44
N SER A 124 -17.68 -80.65 41.24
CA SER A 124 -17.07 -79.53 40.50
C SER A 124 -17.43 -78.15 41.06
N ARG A 125 -18.52 -78.01 41.83
CA ARG A 125 -18.90 -76.74 42.50
C ARG A 125 -17.95 -76.35 43.63
N GLN A 126 -17.24 -77.28 44.27
CA GLN A 126 -16.24 -76.92 45.28
C GLN A 126 -15.02 -76.20 44.70
N LEU A 127 -14.65 -76.44 43.43
CA LEU A 127 -13.65 -75.64 42.71
C LEU A 127 -14.22 -74.34 42.11
N ALA A 128 -15.53 -74.26 41.93
CA ALA A 128 -16.24 -73.13 41.33
C ALA A 128 -17.04 -72.37 42.40
N THR A 129 -16.38 -71.42 43.06
CA THR A 129 -17.03 -70.38 43.90
C THR A 129 -18.31 -69.80 43.27
N THR A 130 -19.23 -69.32 44.12
CA THR A 130 -20.65 -68.90 43.90
C THR A 130 -21.00 -68.16 42.60
N TYR A 131 -20.01 -67.65 41.86
CA TYR A 131 -20.11 -67.15 40.50
C TYR A 131 -19.03 -67.80 39.62
N PRO A 132 -19.37 -68.81 38.81
CA PRO A 132 -18.36 -69.72 38.28
C PRO A 132 -17.51 -69.11 37.15
N GLY A 133 -18.00 -68.06 36.46
CA GLY A 133 -17.25 -67.29 35.47
C GLY A 133 -16.60 -65.99 35.99
N ARG A 134 -16.86 -65.58 37.23
CA ARG A 134 -16.40 -64.30 37.79
C ARG A 134 -14.91 -64.32 38.11
N MET A 135 -14.18 -63.31 37.64
CA MET A 135 -12.75 -63.16 37.94
C MET A 135 -12.53 -62.76 39.40
N SER A 136 -11.38 -63.09 39.98
CA SER A 136 -11.03 -62.63 41.33
C SER A 136 -10.90 -61.10 41.44
N PRO A 137 -11.09 -60.50 42.63
CA PRO A 137 -10.88 -59.06 42.83
C PRO A 137 -9.48 -58.60 42.40
N VAL A 138 -8.46 -59.40 42.68
CA VAL A 138 -7.07 -59.13 42.27
C VAL A 138 -6.92 -59.17 40.75
N SER A 139 -7.54 -60.16 40.08
CA SER A 139 -7.53 -60.23 38.61
C SER A 139 -8.28 -59.06 37.98
N ALA A 140 -9.40 -58.64 38.58
CA ALA A 140 -10.21 -57.52 38.11
C ALA A 140 -9.45 -56.18 38.26
N LEU A 141 -8.75 -55.99 39.39
CA LEU A 141 -7.84 -54.85 39.60
C LEU A 141 -6.71 -54.86 38.57
N ASN A 142 -6.05 -56.00 38.37
CA ASN A 142 -4.95 -56.13 37.41
C ASN A 142 -5.41 -55.84 35.98
N PHE A 143 -6.56 -56.34 35.53
CA PHE A 143 -7.09 -55.99 34.21
C PHE A 143 -7.49 -54.52 34.09
N SER A 144 -7.98 -53.89 35.16
CA SER A 144 -8.28 -52.45 35.15
C SER A 144 -7.02 -51.62 34.93
N LEU A 145 -5.98 -51.90 35.70
CA LEU A 145 -4.69 -51.20 35.61
C LEU A 145 -3.98 -51.50 34.28
N LEU A 146 -3.98 -52.76 33.87
CA LEU A 146 -3.28 -53.22 32.68
C LEU A 146 -4.00 -52.83 31.39
N GLY A 147 -5.34 -52.82 31.39
CA GLY A 147 -6.12 -52.26 30.28
C GLY A 147 -5.81 -50.78 30.06
N CYS A 148 -5.70 -49.99 31.13
CA CYS A 148 -5.23 -48.61 31.05
C CYS A 148 -3.78 -48.52 30.54
N ALA A 149 -2.87 -49.38 31.01
CA ALA A 149 -1.48 -49.41 30.55
C ALA A 149 -1.37 -49.76 29.05
N LEU A 150 -2.12 -50.76 28.58
CA LEU A 150 -2.20 -51.13 27.16
C LEU A 150 -2.84 -50.03 26.30
N TRP A 151 -3.83 -49.33 26.83
CA TRP A 151 -4.45 -48.21 26.13
C TRP A 151 -3.47 -47.06 25.95
N LEU A 152 -2.72 -46.73 27.00
CA LEU A 152 -1.66 -45.72 26.96
C LEU A 152 -0.54 -46.11 26.00
N SER A 153 -0.14 -47.38 25.97
CA SER A 153 0.92 -47.87 25.06
C SER A 153 0.49 -47.88 23.59
N ALA A 154 -0.80 -48.07 23.31
CA ALA A 154 -1.35 -47.94 21.96
C ALA A 154 -1.59 -46.48 21.53
N SER A 155 -1.69 -45.56 22.50
CA SER A 155 -1.87 -44.12 22.28
C SER A 155 -0.58 -43.46 21.79
N ARG A 156 -0.71 -42.38 21.00
CA ARG A 156 0.45 -41.61 20.49
C ARG A 156 0.99 -40.60 21.51
N SER A 157 0.46 -40.59 22.73
CA SER A 157 0.69 -39.57 23.76
C SER A 157 1.85 -39.95 24.68
N ILE A 158 2.59 -38.96 25.20
CA ILE A 158 3.91 -39.09 25.87
C ILE A 158 3.80 -39.66 27.31
N HIS A 159 2.71 -40.32 27.68
CA HIS A 159 2.45 -40.79 29.06
C HIS A 159 3.16 -42.11 29.43
N TYR A 160 4.37 -42.35 28.91
CA TYR A 160 5.13 -43.58 29.16
C TYR A 160 5.42 -43.84 30.65
N ARG A 161 5.59 -42.78 31.45
CA ARG A 161 5.78 -42.91 32.91
C ARG A 161 4.56 -43.50 33.61
N LEU A 162 3.36 -43.03 33.26
CA LEU A 162 2.12 -43.54 33.83
C LEU A 162 1.85 -44.98 33.37
N MET A 163 2.09 -45.27 32.08
CA MET A 163 2.03 -46.64 31.55
C MET A 163 2.93 -47.60 32.34
N GLN A 164 4.19 -47.23 32.55
CA GLN A 164 5.15 -48.05 33.29
C GLN A 164 4.78 -48.19 34.77
N LEU A 165 4.28 -47.13 35.41
CA LEU A 165 3.79 -47.19 36.79
C LEU A 165 2.65 -48.19 36.94
N LEU A 166 1.64 -48.13 36.06
CA LEU A 166 0.50 -49.06 36.08
C LEU A 166 0.94 -50.51 35.85
N ALA A 167 1.87 -50.74 34.91
CA ALA A 167 2.44 -52.07 34.66
C ALA A 167 3.23 -52.59 35.86
N PHE A 168 4.00 -51.71 36.53
CA PHE A 168 4.78 -52.03 37.72
C PHE A 168 3.90 -52.35 38.94
N VAL A 169 2.84 -51.56 39.18
CA VAL A 169 1.87 -51.88 40.24
C VAL A 169 1.23 -53.24 39.98
N THR A 170 0.88 -53.53 38.72
CA THR A 170 0.31 -54.83 38.32
C THR A 170 1.30 -55.98 38.50
N SER A 171 2.61 -55.77 38.26
CA SER A 171 3.60 -56.83 38.51
C SER A 171 3.76 -57.10 40.00
N LEU A 172 3.67 -56.08 40.85
CA LEU A 172 3.75 -56.23 42.31
C LEU A 172 2.55 -57.00 42.87
N THR A 173 1.32 -56.64 42.48
CA THR A 173 0.10 -57.37 42.90
C THR A 173 0.09 -58.81 42.37
N SER A 174 0.65 -59.04 41.18
CA SER A 174 0.80 -60.39 40.61
C SER A 174 1.83 -61.23 41.34
N LEU A 175 2.95 -60.60 41.74
CA LEU A 175 3.98 -61.25 42.55
C LEU A 175 3.45 -61.62 43.93
N GLN A 176 2.59 -60.79 44.53
CA GLN A 176 1.90 -61.12 45.78
C GLN A 176 1.06 -62.40 45.68
N VAL A 177 0.37 -62.64 44.56
CA VAL A 177 -0.37 -63.90 44.34
C VAL A 177 0.58 -65.09 44.30
N VAL A 178 1.70 -64.97 43.57
CA VAL A 178 2.71 -66.05 43.48
C VAL A 178 3.33 -66.33 44.85
N ILE A 179 3.69 -65.28 45.59
CA ILE A 179 4.16 -65.38 46.98
C ILE A 179 3.10 -66.05 47.86
N GLY A 180 1.82 -65.68 47.72
CA GLY A 180 0.72 -66.32 48.44
C GLY A 180 0.67 -67.83 48.25
N TYR A 181 0.92 -68.34 47.04
CA TYR A 181 1.03 -69.78 46.80
C TYR A 181 2.29 -70.41 47.40
N VAL A 182 3.45 -69.76 47.23
CA VAL A 182 4.74 -70.28 47.73
C VAL A 182 4.73 -70.39 49.26
N TYR A 183 4.19 -69.37 49.94
CA TYR A 183 4.11 -69.31 51.39
C TYR A 183 2.85 -69.99 51.96
N GLY A 184 1.91 -70.43 51.10
CA GLY A 184 0.66 -71.08 51.53
C GLY A 184 -0.36 -70.13 52.19
N VAL A 185 -0.24 -68.82 51.96
CA VAL A 185 -1.06 -67.78 52.58
C VAL A 185 -2.31 -67.51 51.75
N LYS A 186 -3.42 -68.20 52.08
CA LYS A 186 -4.70 -68.09 51.35
C LYS A 186 -5.22 -66.64 51.15
N PRO A 187 -5.12 -65.71 52.12
CA PRO A 187 -5.54 -64.32 51.94
C PRO A 187 -4.73 -63.50 50.91
N LEU A 188 -3.53 -63.95 50.55
CA LEU A 188 -2.73 -63.32 49.49
C LEU A 188 -3.13 -63.81 48.09
N VAL A 189 -3.79 -64.97 48.01
CA VAL A 189 -4.29 -65.56 46.76
C VAL A 189 -5.69 -65.02 46.41
N GLY A 190 -6.44 -64.53 47.40
CA GLY A 190 -7.70 -63.81 47.25
C GLY A 190 -7.90 -62.82 48.39
N LEU A 191 -8.32 -61.59 48.08
CA LEU A 191 -8.70 -60.56 49.07
C LEU A 191 -9.85 -61.11 49.93
N SER A 192 -9.53 -61.59 51.14
CA SER A 192 -10.47 -62.23 52.08
C SER A 192 -11.17 -63.49 51.52
N SER A 193 -12.23 -64.00 52.16
CA SER A 193 -12.97 -65.25 51.83
C SER A 193 -13.64 -65.30 50.44
N LEU A 194 -13.28 -64.40 49.54
CA LEU A 194 -13.73 -64.30 48.15
C LEU A 194 -12.92 -65.24 47.23
N THR A 195 -13.30 -65.24 45.95
CA THR A 195 -12.77 -66.12 44.90
C THR A 195 -11.24 -66.06 44.76
N GLN A 196 -10.58 -67.23 44.77
CA GLN A 196 -9.13 -67.36 44.66
C GLN A 196 -8.61 -67.13 43.22
N THR A 197 -7.44 -66.49 43.11
CA THR A 197 -6.71 -66.29 41.85
C THR A 197 -5.81 -67.49 41.60
N ALA A 198 -5.84 -68.10 40.41
CA ALA A 198 -4.93 -69.20 40.10
C ALA A 198 -3.45 -68.73 40.03
N ILE A 199 -2.50 -69.59 40.42
CA ILE A 199 -1.06 -69.23 40.39
C ILE A 199 -0.59 -68.86 38.97
N HIS A 200 -1.07 -69.58 37.96
CA HIS A 200 -0.74 -69.32 36.57
C HIS A 200 -1.40 -68.04 36.05
N THR A 201 -2.55 -67.63 36.60
CA THR A 201 -3.11 -66.29 36.38
C THR A 201 -2.17 -65.22 36.89
N GLY A 202 -1.63 -65.37 38.11
CA GLY A 202 -0.64 -64.45 38.68
C GLY A 202 0.63 -64.36 37.84
N LEU A 203 1.20 -65.50 37.43
CA LEU A 203 2.37 -65.55 36.54
C LEU A 203 2.10 -64.90 35.19
N THR A 204 0.91 -65.11 34.61
CA THR A 204 0.53 -64.53 33.32
C THR A 204 0.43 -63.02 33.40
N PHE A 205 -0.18 -62.47 34.45
CA PHE A 205 -0.18 -61.02 34.68
C PHE A 205 1.23 -60.44 34.88
N PHE A 206 2.09 -61.15 35.63
CA PHE A 206 3.48 -60.73 35.81
C PHE A 206 4.22 -60.64 34.47
N LEU A 207 4.12 -61.69 33.64
CA LEU A 207 4.72 -61.72 32.30
C LEU A 207 4.18 -60.59 31.41
N LEU A 208 2.87 -60.34 31.45
CA LEU A 208 2.22 -59.28 30.69
C LEU A 208 2.70 -57.89 31.11
N SER A 209 2.82 -57.64 32.42
CA SER A 209 3.40 -56.41 32.96
C SER A 209 4.83 -56.19 32.50
N VAL A 210 5.68 -57.24 32.55
CA VAL A 210 7.06 -57.17 32.05
C VAL A 210 7.06 -56.83 30.55
N ALA A 211 6.22 -57.48 29.76
CA ALA A 211 6.15 -57.22 28.32
C ALA A 211 5.73 -55.77 28.00
N ILE A 212 4.85 -55.16 28.81
CA ILE A 212 4.45 -53.75 28.67
C ILE A 212 5.60 -52.81 29.05
N LEU A 213 6.35 -53.11 30.11
CA LEU A 213 7.54 -52.34 30.50
C LEU A 213 8.59 -52.30 29.39
N LEU A 214 8.66 -53.33 28.55
CA LEU A 214 9.61 -53.44 27.43
C LEU A 214 9.22 -52.67 26.15
N ILE A 215 7.99 -52.14 26.02
CA ILE A 215 7.53 -51.45 24.80
C ILE A 215 8.28 -50.13 24.54
N ALA A 216 8.61 -49.41 25.62
CA ALA A 216 9.29 -48.11 25.56
C ALA A 216 10.51 -48.11 26.51
N PRO A 217 11.58 -48.85 26.16
CA PRO A 217 12.69 -49.12 27.08
C PRO A 217 13.56 -47.88 27.36
N PHE A 218 13.48 -46.86 26.52
CA PHE A 218 14.23 -45.60 26.71
C PHE A 218 13.40 -44.47 27.32
N GLU A 219 12.19 -44.78 27.79
CA GLU A 219 11.33 -43.82 28.48
C GLU A 219 11.12 -44.24 29.94
N GLY A 220 10.85 -43.27 30.81
CA GLY A 220 10.48 -43.50 32.22
C GLY A 220 11.51 -44.27 33.06
N PHE A 221 11.03 -45.17 33.93
CA PHE A 221 11.83 -45.94 34.89
C PHE A 221 12.77 -46.93 34.21
N ILE A 222 12.31 -47.55 33.11
CA ILE A 222 13.13 -48.50 32.35
C ILE A 222 14.32 -47.80 31.68
N ALA A 223 14.16 -46.54 31.25
CA ALA A 223 15.24 -45.72 30.73
C ALA A 223 16.38 -45.56 31.74
N LEU A 224 16.03 -45.35 33.02
CA LEU A 224 17.02 -45.25 34.09
C LEU A 224 17.77 -46.57 34.23
N ILE A 225 17.06 -47.70 34.30
CA ILE A 225 17.65 -49.04 34.42
C ILE A 225 18.55 -49.35 33.23
N ILE A 226 18.21 -48.95 32.00
CA ILE A 226 19.02 -49.25 30.80
C ILE A 226 20.12 -48.20 30.58
N SER A 227 20.07 -47.06 31.26
CA SER A 227 21.09 -46.02 31.08
C SER A 227 22.49 -46.50 31.49
N ASP A 228 23.51 -46.04 30.76
CA ASP A 228 24.92 -46.20 31.15
C ASP A 228 25.33 -45.21 32.24
N SER A 229 24.36 -44.45 32.77
CA SER A 229 24.61 -43.60 33.91
C SER A 229 24.99 -44.44 35.11
N VAL A 230 25.72 -43.81 36.02
CA VAL A 230 26.02 -44.35 37.34
C VAL A 230 24.75 -44.82 38.06
N GLY A 231 23.65 -44.05 37.96
CA GLY A 231 22.35 -44.45 38.50
C GLY A 231 21.76 -45.70 37.83
N GLY A 232 21.90 -45.84 36.50
CA GLY A 232 21.42 -47.01 35.77
C GLY A 232 22.21 -48.28 36.04
N MET A 233 23.54 -48.19 36.09
CA MET A 233 24.41 -49.30 36.51
C MET A 233 24.06 -49.76 37.92
N THR A 234 23.87 -48.81 38.85
CA THR A 234 23.48 -49.11 40.23
C THR A 234 22.11 -49.78 40.30
N ALA A 235 21.12 -49.30 39.55
CA ALA A 235 19.79 -49.89 39.49
C ALA A 235 19.78 -51.33 38.93
N ARG A 236 20.53 -51.61 37.86
CA ARG A 236 20.61 -52.98 37.26
C ARG A 236 21.18 -54.02 38.22
N MET A 237 22.10 -53.62 39.08
CA MET A 237 22.73 -54.57 40.00
C MET A 237 21.97 -54.68 41.34
N LEU A 238 21.37 -53.59 41.83
CA LEU A 238 20.59 -53.62 43.08
C LEU A 238 19.19 -54.24 42.91
N LEU A 239 18.50 -53.99 41.79
CA LEU A 239 17.11 -54.42 41.63
C LEU A 239 16.91 -55.95 41.71
N PRO A 240 17.75 -56.79 41.07
CA PRO A 240 17.65 -58.25 41.22
C PRO A 240 17.91 -58.69 42.66
N ALA A 241 18.90 -58.08 43.32
CA ALA A 241 19.26 -58.39 44.71
C ALA A 241 18.13 -57.99 45.68
N ALA A 242 17.52 -56.82 45.48
CA ALA A 242 16.42 -56.32 46.29
C ALA A 242 15.15 -57.18 46.21
N ILE A 243 14.99 -57.98 45.15
CA ILE A 243 13.87 -58.92 45.00
C ILE A 243 14.27 -60.31 45.49
N ALA A 244 15.42 -60.81 45.04
CA ALA A 244 15.84 -62.18 45.28
C ALA A 244 16.25 -62.43 46.74
N ILE A 245 16.91 -61.46 47.40
CA ILE A 245 17.42 -61.64 48.77
C ILE A 245 16.26 -61.75 49.77
N PRO A 246 15.29 -60.81 49.83
CA PRO A 246 14.15 -60.97 50.73
C PRO A 246 13.38 -62.26 50.43
N PHE A 247 13.11 -62.54 49.15
CA PHE A 247 12.38 -63.75 48.76
C PHE A 247 13.08 -65.04 49.22
N SER A 248 14.39 -65.14 49.00
CA SER A 248 15.18 -66.33 49.36
C SER A 248 15.30 -66.49 50.88
N LEU A 249 15.54 -65.39 51.60
CA LEU A 249 15.58 -65.41 53.06
C LEU A 249 14.23 -65.78 53.67
N GLY A 250 13.12 -65.32 53.08
CA GLY A 250 11.79 -65.70 53.52
C GLY A 250 11.46 -67.17 53.23
N CYS A 251 11.90 -67.71 52.08
CA CYS A 251 11.77 -69.14 51.78
C CYS A 251 12.59 -69.98 52.76
N LEU A 252 13.82 -69.55 53.09
CA LEU A 252 14.67 -70.22 54.09
C LEU A 252 14.04 -70.17 55.48
N ALA A 253 13.47 -69.03 55.89
CA ALA A 253 12.78 -68.90 57.17
C ALA A 253 11.57 -69.86 57.24
N LEU A 254 10.76 -69.91 56.18
CA LEU A 254 9.58 -70.78 56.11
C LEU A 254 9.94 -72.27 56.01
N LEU A 255 11.02 -72.61 55.30
CA LEU A 255 11.54 -73.97 55.26
C LEU A 255 12.07 -74.40 56.63
N GLY A 256 12.81 -73.52 57.31
CA GLY A 256 13.31 -73.81 58.65
C GLY A 256 12.19 -74.01 59.67
N GLU A 257 11.13 -73.20 59.60
CA GLU A 257 9.93 -73.39 60.42
C GLU A 257 9.24 -74.72 60.11
N LYS A 258 9.00 -75.04 58.82
CA LYS A 258 8.36 -76.30 58.40
C LYS A 258 9.18 -77.55 58.78
N MET A 259 10.50 -77.46 58.76
CA MET A 259 11.42 -78.53 59.16
C MET A 259 11.70 -78.54 60.67
N ALA A 260 11.03 -77.67 61.44
CA ALA A 260 11.20 -77.49 62.89
C ALA A 260 12.64 -77.18 63.33
N TRP A 261 13.42 -76.51 62.47
CA TRP A 261 14.77 -76.04 62.81
C TRP A 261 14.75 -74.87 63.79
N PHE A 262 13.73 -74.01 63.72
CA PHE A 262 13.52 -72.87 64.59
C PHE A 262 12.05 -72.43 64.58
N ASP A 263 11.65 -71.60 65.55
CA ASP A 263 10.28 -71.08 65.64
C ASP A 263 10.03 -69.88 64.71
N TYR A 264 8.75 -69.48 64.59
CA TYR A 264 8.34 -68.37 63.72
C TYR A 264 9.01 -67.04 64.10
N ALA A 265 9.15 -66.75 65.40
CA ALA A 265 9.76 -65.51 65.88
C ALA A 265 11.24 -65.41 65.48
N PHE A 266 11.97 -66.52 65.61
CA PHE A 266 13.35 -66.62 65.18
C PHE A 266 13.48 -66.56 63.65
N GLY A 267 12.62 -67.26 62.91
CA GLY A 267 12.58 -67.19 61.44
C GLY A 267 12.34 -65.76 60.93
N LEU A 268 11.42 -65.03 61.56
CA LEU A 268 11.15 -63.62 61.25
C LEU A 268 12.35 -62.73 61.58
N SER A 269 13.00 -62.95 62.73
CA SER A 269 14.21 -62.22 63.11
C SER A 269 15.36 -62.45 62.13
N LEU A 270 15.59 -63.71 61.72
CA LEU A 270 16.59 -64.08 60.72
C LEU A 270 16.31 -63.42 59.37
N HIS A 271 15.03 -63.37 58.98
CA HIS A 271 14.61 -62.68 57.77
C HIS A 271 14.91 -61.18 57.83
N VAL A 272 14.54 -60.49 58.93
CA VAL A 272 14.78 -59.04 59.08
C VAL A 272 16.27 -58.74 59.13
N THR A 273 17.02 -59.43 59.98
CA THR A 273 18.46 -59.21 60.17
C THR A 273 19.27 -59.57 58.92
N GLY A 274 18.93 -60.68 58.25
CA GLY A 274 19.56 -61.07 56.99
C GLY A 274 19.36 -60.03 55.88
N ASN A 275 18.16 -59.44 55.78
CA ASN A 275 17.91 -58.38 54.83
C ASN A 275 18.73 -57.12 55.15
N VAL A 276 18.77 -56.67 56.41
CA VAL A 276 19.56 -55.51 56.83
C VAL A 276 21.04 -55.71 56.50
N ALA A 277 21.61 -56.87 56.85
CA ALA A 277 23.01 -57.19 56.59
C ALA A 277 23.32 -57.20 55.08
N ALA A 278 22.47 -57.84 54.28
CA ALA A 278 22.66 -57.90 52.84
C ALA A 278 22.56 -56.53 52.17
N PHE A 279 21.58 -55.69 52.56
CA PHE A 279 21.46 -54.34 52.03
C PHE A 279 22.61 -53.44 52.46
N MET A 280 23.10 -53.53 53.69
CA MET A 280 24.30 -52.80 54.14
C MET A 280 25.54 -53.18 53.33
N GLY A 281 25.76 -54.48 53.09
CA GLY A 281 26.87 -54.97 52.27
C GLY A 281 26.82 -54.46 50.83
N LEU A 282 25.63 -54.45 50.23
CA LEU A 282 25.41 -53.87 48.91
C LEU A 282 25.71 -52.37 48.90
N ILE A 283 25.14 -51.59 49.83
CA ILE A 283 25.37 -50.12 49.92
C ILE A 283 26.87 -49.82 50.01
N TRP A 284 27.60 -50.52 50.87
CA TRP A 284 29.04 -50.32 51.04
C TRP A 284 29.84 -50.61 49.76
N TYR A 285 29.54 -51.72 49.08
CA TYR A 285 30.20 -52.09 47.82
C TYR A 285 30.02 -51.00 46.75
N TYR A 286 28.81 -50.43 46.62
CA TYR A 286 28.55 -49.36 45.65
C TYR A 286 29.16 -48.02 46.04
N ALA A 287 29.11 -47.64 47.31
CA ALA A 287 29.73 -46.39 47.78
C ALA A 287 31.22 -46.35 47.43
N LYS A 288 31.92 -47.48 47.58
CA LYS A 288 33.33 -47.62 47.21
C LYS A 288 33.58 -47.50 45.70
N GLY A 289 32.69 -48.08 44.88
CA GLY A 289 32.78 -47.98 43.41
C GLY A 289 32.55 -46.56 42.91
N LEU A 290 31.56 -45.87 43.47
CA LEU A 290 31.19 -44.49 43.14
C LEU A 290 32.34 -43.50 43.39
N ASP A 291 32.96 -43.59 44.56
CA ASP A 291 34.06 -42.71 44.94
C ASP A 291 35.26 -42.80 43.98
N SER A 292 35.58 -44.03 43.55
CA SER A 292 36.67 -44.26 42.59
C SER A 292 36.43 -43.65 41.19
N LEU A 293 35.16 -43.55 40.78
CA LEU A 293 34.77 -42.96 39.49
C LEU A 293 34.77 -41.43 39.56
N ASP A 294 34.35 -40.85 40.69
CA ASP A 294 34.30 -39.39 40.86
C ASP A 294 35.72 -38.78 40.90
N ILE A 295 36.68 -39.49 41.51
CA ILE A 295 38.10 -39.09 41.49
C ILE A 295 38.66 -39.08 40.07
N LYS A 296 38.32 -40.07 39.22
CA LYS A 296 38.73 -40.11 37.81
C LYS A 296 38.07 -38.99 36.99
N ARG A 297 36.80 -38.70 37.24
CA ARG A 297 36.04 -37.64 36.56
C ARG A 297 36.66 -36.27 36.80
N LYS A 298 36.98 -35.93 38.05
CA LYS A 298 37.56 -34.62 38.40
C LYS A 298 38.89 -34.35 37.67
N LYS A 299 39.75 -35.36 37.56
CA LYS A 299 41.02 -35.25 36.82
C LYS A 299 40.82 -35.00 35.32
N ILE A 300 39.81 -35.62 34.72
CA ILE A 300 39.49 -35.40 33.31
C ILE A 300 38.87 -34.02 33.12
N GLU A 301 37.94 -33.60 33.97
CA GLU A 301 37.30 -32.28 33.88
C GLU A 301 38.30 -31.12 33.99
N GLU A 302 39.33 -31.25 34.82
CA GLU A 302 40.37 -30.23 34.95
C GLU A 302 41.23 -30.11 33.68
N ALA A 303 41.67 -31.23 33.11
CA ALA A 303 42.38 -31.25 31.83
C ALA A 303 41.51 -30.73 30.67
N LEU A 304 40.23 -31.09 30.66
CA LEU A 304 39.25 -30.64 29.66
C LEU A 304 38.96 -29.13 29.79
N ARG A 305 38.91 -28.59 31.01
CA ARG A 305 38.69 -27.16 31.28
C ARG A 305 39.82 -26.30 30.74
N ILE A 306 41.07 -26.75 30.86
CA ILE A 306 42.24 -26.06 30.29
C ILE A 306 42.19 -26.09 28.75
N ALA A 307 41.90 -27.25 28.16
CA ALA A 307 41.78 -27.39 26.70
C ALA A 307 40.60 -26.56 26.14
N TYR A 308 39.43 -26.61 26.79
CA TYR A 308 38.26 -25.82 26.38
C TYR A 308 38.44 -24.33 26.60
N ALA A 309 39.18 -23.88 27.62
CA ALA A 309 39.48 -22.47 27.80
C ALA A 309 40.37 -21.94 26.66
N SER A 310 41.37 -22.72 26.23
CA SER A 310 42.23 -22.37 25.10
C SER A 310 41.47 -22.36 23.77
N GLU A 311 40.66 -23.39 23.51
CA GLU A 311 39.80 -23.45 22.32
C GLU A 311 38.72 -22.35 22.34
N ALA A 312 38.10 -22.07 23.49
CA ALA A 312 37.11 -21.01 23.62
C ALA A 312 37.72 -19.61 23.40
N LEU A 313 38.96 -19.39 23.84
CA LEU A 313 39.70 -18.15 23.56
C LEU A 313 39.99 -18.03 22.06
N HIS A 314 40.49 -19.09 21.42
CA HIS A 314 40.76 -19.10 19.98
C HIS A 314 39.49 -18.91 19.15
N GLN A 315 38.39 -19.56 19.53
CA GLN A 315 37.09 -19.36 18.89
C GLN A 315 36.51 -17.98 19.17
N SER A 316 36.73 -17.40 20.35
CA SER A 316 36.30 -16.04 20.67
C SER A 316 37.06 -15.02 19.83
N GLU A 317 38.37 -15.17 19.70
CA GLU A 317 39.21 -14.33 18.83
C GLU A 317 38.78 -14.46 17.37
N THR A 318 38.57 -15.68 16.88
CA THR A 318 38.11 -15.94 15.52
C THR A 318 36.71 -15.36 15.28
N ARG A 319 35.79 -15.49 16.25
CA ARG A 319 34.45 -14.89 16.18
C ARG A 319 34.51 -13.36 16.18
N PHE A 320 35.38 -12.76 16.99
CA PHE A 320 35.59 -11.30 17.02
C PHE A 320 36.13 -10.80 15.69
N ARG A 321 37.19 -11.44 15.15
CA ARG A 321 37.75 -11.10 13.84
C ARG A 321 36.70 -11.23 12.74
N ARG A 322 35.96 -12.35 12.69
CA ARG A 322 34.85 -12.50 11.72
C ARG A 322 33.75 -11.46 11.90
N ALA A 323 33.36 -11.15 13.13
CA ALA A 323 32.32 -10.15 13.38
C ALA A 323 32.70 -8.76 12.83
N ILE A 324 33.98 -8.37 12.92
CA ILE A 324 34.46 -7.12 12.33
C ILE A 324 34.63 -7.26 10.80
N PHE A 325 35.26 -8.34 10.34
CA PHE A 325 35.50 -8.56 8.91
C PHE A 325 34.21 -8.68 8.10
N ASP A 326 33.20 -9.38 8.62
CA ASP A 326 31.91 -9.62 7.96
C ASP A 326 30.86 -8.54 8.31
N ALA A 327 31.22 -7.52 9.11
CA ALA A 327 30.31 -6.43 9.43
C ALA A 327 29.90 -5.68 8.15
N PRO A 328 28.62 -5.33 7.97
CA PRO A 328 28.12 -4.65 6.78
C PRO A 328 28.48 -3.15 6.73
N LEU A 329 29.34 -2.67 7.63
CA LEU A 329 29.77 -1.27 7.73
C LEU A 329 31.29 -1.21 7.63
N PRO A 330 31.87 -0.17 7.02
CA PRO A 330 33.30 0.10 7.12
C PRO A 330 33.74 0.12 8.59
N MET A 331 34.67 -0.76 8.96
CA MET A 331 35.30 -0.78 10.28
C MET A 331 36.82 -0.84 10.17
N MET A 332 37.48 -0.06 11.02
CA MET A 332 38.93 -0.01 11.15
C MET A 332 39.33 -0.06 12.62
N LEU A 333 40.29 -0.90 12.95
CA LEU A 333 40.90 -1.04 14.26
C LEU A 333 42.31 -0.47 14.21
N HIS A 334 42.61 0.50 15.07
CA HIS A 334 43.89 1.19 15.04
C HIS A 334 44.40 1.53 16.45
N ALA A 335 45.73 1.60 16.57
CA ALA A 335 46.44 1.87 17.81
C ALA A 335 46.87 3.35 17.93
N GLU A 336 47.25 3.76 19.13
CA GLU A 336 47.59 5.16 19.50
C GLU A 336 48.73 5.79 18.67
N ASP A 337 49.65 5.00 18.13
CA ASP A 337 50.71 5.45 17.22
C ASP A 337 50.23 5.61 15.77
N GLY A 338 48.94 5.35 15.52
CA GLY A 338 48.30 5.42 14.23
C GLY A 338 48.35 4.10 13.46
N GLU A 339 48.97 3.03 13.96
CA GLU A 339 49.03 1.73 13.26
C GLU A 339 47.61 1.16 13.05
N VAL A 340 47.28 0.79 11.81
CA VAL A 340 46.02 0.09 11.47
C VAL A 340 46.22 -1.41 11.58
N LEU A 341 45.57 -2.01 12.57
CA LEU A 341 45.71 -3.44 12.89
C LEU A 341 44.74 -4.32 12.11
N LEU A 342 43.56 -3.78 11.79
CA LEU A 342 42.53 -4.49 11.05
C LEU A 342 41.66 -3.49 10.31
N MET A 343 41.40 -3.75 9.03
CA MET A 343 40.42 -3.03 8.23
C MET A 343 39.56 -4.07 7.52
N ASN A 344 38.23 -3.95 7.62
CA ASN A 344 37.33 -4.91 7.00
C ASN A 344 37.15 -4.66 5.49
N HIS A 345 36.64 -5.66 4.79
CA HIS A 345 36.49 -5.59 3.33
C HIS A 345 35.53 -4.48 2.90
N VAL A 346 34.49 -4.16 3.68
CA VAL A 346 33.54 -3.08 3.36
C VAL A 346 34.23 -1.72 3.28
N TRP A 347 35.21 -1.44 4.16
CA TRP A 347 35.99 -0.21 4.06
C TRP A 347 36.77 -0.15 2.74
N SER A 348 37.42 -1.25 2.37
CA SER A 348 38.16 -1.35 1.11
C SER A 348 37.26 -1.30 -0.13
N ASP A 349 36.11 -1.97 -0.12
CA ASP A 349 35.20 -2.03 -1.26
C ASP A 349 34.60 -0.65 -1.58
N ILE A 350 34.28 0.15 -0.55
CA ILE A 350 33.71 1.49 -0.76
C ILE A 350 34.79 2.51 -1.09
N THR A 351 35.94 2.47 -0.43
CA THR A 351 37.00 3.48 -0.62
C THR A 351 37.96 3.13 -1.77
N GLY A 352 38.01 1.86 -2.16
CA GLY A 352 38.97 1.28 -3.08
C GLY A 352 40.42 1.29 -2.56
N TYR A 353 40.63 1.54 -1.27
CA TYR A 353 41.96 1.45 -0.65
C TYR A 353 42.10 0.16 0.15
N SER A 354 43.20 -0.55 -0.06
CA SER A 354 43.55 -1.76 0.69
C SER A 354 44.26 -1.43 2.01
N ILE A 355 44.33 -2.41 2.92
CA ILE A 355 45.08 -2.25 4.18
C ILE A 355 46.59 -2.06 3.94
N ASP A 356 47.11 -2.60 2.84
CA ASP A 356 48.51 -2.42 2.47
C ASP A 356 48.82 -0.97 2.06
N GLU A 357 47.81 -0.22 1.60
CA GLU A 357 47.89 1.20 1.24
C GLU A 357 47.54 2.13 2.41
N ILE A 358 46.90 1.61 3.45
CA ILE A 358 46.50 2.33 4.67
C ILE A 358 47.07 1.57 5.87
N GLN A 359 48.39 1.64 6.04
CA GLN A 359 49.07 1.01 7.17
C GLN A 359 48.94 1.85 8.44
N THR A 360 48.72 3.16 8.27
CA THR A 360 48.48 4.08 9.37
C THR A 360 47.22 4.93 9.15
N ILE A 361 46.66 5.44 10.24
CA ILE A 361 45.59 6.45 10.22
C ILE A 361 46.05 7.72 9.50
N GLY A 362 47.35 8.05 9.55
CA GLY A 362 47.92 9.15 8.77
C GLY A 362 47.78 8.93 7.26
N ASP A 363 48.00 7.70 6.78
CA ASP A 363 47.82 7.34 5.37
C ASP A 363 46.35 7.48 4.94
N TRP A 364 45.42 7.07 5.81
CA TRP A 364 43.99 7.23 5.59
C TRP A 364 43.61 8.72 5.49
N THR A 365 43.98 9.52 6.49
CA THR A 365 43.57 10.93 6.54
C THR A 365 44.16 11.72 5.37
N GLN A 366 45.38 11.41 4.95
CA GLN A 366 46.01 12.00 3.77
C GLN A 366 45.23 11.70 2.49
N LYS A 367 44.87 10.42 2.26
CA LYS A 367 44.14 10.00 1.05
C LYS A 367 42.70 10.51 1.03
N ALA A 368 42.01 10.45 2.17
CA ALA A 368 40.58 10.76 2.27
C ALA A 368 40.29 12.27 2.30
N TYR A 369 41.13 13.09 2.95
CA TYR A 369 40.79 14.50 3.26
C TYR A 369 41.68 15.55 2.58
N GLY A 370 42.81 15.16 1.97
CA GLY A 370 43.70 16.09 1.28
C GLY A 370 44.14 17.28 2.15
N GLU A 371 43.75 18.50 1.77
CA GLU A 371 44.08 19.74 2.50
C GLU A 371 43.49 19.82 3.91
N ARG A 372 42.41 19.09 4.21
CA ARG A 372 41.79 19.05 5.55
C ARG A 372 42.44 18.06 6.52
N ARG A 373 43.52 17.37 6.11
CA ARG A 373 44.16 16.30 6.91
C ARG A 373 44.58 16.74 8.31
N GLU A 374 45.11 17.96 8.49
CA GLU A 374 45.68 18.38 9.77
C GLU A 374 44.61 18.56 10.84
N GLN A 375 43.44 19.07 10.45
CA GLN A 375 42.30 19.23 11.35
C GLN A 375 41.75 17.86 11.79
N VAL A 376 41.57 16.93 10.83
CA VAL A 376 41.04 15.59 11.14
C VAL A 376 42.04 14.77 11.95
N GLN A 377 43.33 14.88 11.66
CA GLN A 377 44.37 14.16 12.42
C GLN A 377 44.40 14.59 13.90
N LEU A 378 44.20 15.89 14.19
CA LEU A 378 44.09 16.42 15.54
C LEU A 378 42.86 15.86 16.28
N GLU A 379 41.75 15.67 15.59
CA GLU A 379 40.54 15.07 16.16
C GLU A 379 40.72 13.57 16.39
N MET A 380 41.34 12.84 15.44
CA MET A 380 41.62 11.41 15.58
C MET A 380 42.61 11.12 16.72
N ASN A 381 43.64 11.95 16.89
CA ASN A 381 44.59 11.80 18.00
C ASN A 381 43.92 11.94 19.38
N ARG A 382 42.80 12.66 19.48
CA ARG A 382 42.04 12.77 20.74
C ARG A 382 41.32 11.46 21.09
N LEU A 383 40.97 10.63 20.10
CA LEU A 383 40.23 9.38 20.29
C LEU A 383 40.91 8.42 21.27
N TYR A 384 42.25 8.43 21.33
CA TYR A 384 43.01 7.54 22.21
C TYR A 384 43.02 7.95 23.69
N SER A 385 42.56 9.16 24.01
CA SER A 385 42.45 9.68 25.38
C SER A 385 41.02 9.62 25.94
N LEU A 386 40.10 8.96 25.22
CA LEU A 386 38.67 8.94 25.52
C LEU A 386 38.24 7.61 26.14
N ASP A 387 37.41 7.69 27.19
CA ASP A 387 36.89 6.52 27.92
C ASP A 387 35.52 6.01 27.42
N ARG A 388 34.95 6.65 26.38
CA ARG A 388 33.60 6.35 25.88
C ARG A 388 33.51 6.48 24.36
N ARG A 389 32.48 5.86 23.78
CA ARG A 389 32.10 6.04 22.37
C ARG A 389 31.82 7.50 22.06
N ILE A 390 32.30 7.97 20.91
CA ILE A 390 32.05 9.31 20.38
C ILE A 390 31.55 9.22 18.94
N ALA A 391 30.59 10.09 18.62
CA ALA A 391 30.22 10.42 17.26
C ALA A 391 31.09 11.61 16.85
N GLU A 392 31.99 11.38 15.91
CA GLU A 392 32.87 12.43 15.37
C GLU A 392 32.08 13.33 14.42
N GLY A 393 31.07 12.76 13.75
CA GLY A 393 30.16 13.47 12.86
C GLY A 393 30.43 13.16 11.39
N GLU A 394 29.82 13.97 10.53
CA GLU A 394 29.83 13.77 9.09
C GLU A 394 31.04 14.46 8.45
N TYR A 395 31.84 13.69 7.73
CA TYR A 395 32.99 14.18 6.98
C TYR A 395 32.89 13.83 5.50
N THR A 396 33.36 14.74 4.67
CA THR A 396 33.50 14.53 3.23
C THR A 396 34.83 13.87 2.94
N ILE A 397 34.80 12.66 2.37
CA ILE A 397 35.97 11.87 2.00
C ILE A 397 36.11 11.76 0.49
N LYS A 398 37.33 11.61 0.00
CA LYS A 398 37.64 11.26 -1.39
C LYS A 398 38.11 9.81 -1.46
N ILE A 399 37.51 9.04 -2.36
CA ILE A 399 37.88 7.62 -2.58
C ILE A 399 38.92 7.50 -3.71
N SER A 400 39.50 6.31 -3.88
CA SER A 400 40.57 6.04 -4.85
C SER A 400 40.23 6.40 -6.31
N SER A 401 38.95 6.27 -6.71
CA SER A 401 38.46 6.65 -8.04
C SER A 401 38.41 8.17 -8.27
N GLY A 402 38.55 8.96 -7.21
CA GLY A 402 38.43 10.41 -7.21
C GLY A 402 37.02 10.93 -6.90
N GLU A 403 36.02 10.04 -6.75
CA GLU A 403 34.67 10.36 -6.30
C GLU A 403 34.68 10.85 -4.84
N THR A 404 33.75 11.76 -4.52
CA THR A 404 33.58 12.32 -3.18
C THR A 404 32.37 11.69 -2.51
N ARG A 405 32.52 11.27 -1.25
CA ARG A 405 31.46 10.69 -0.41
C ARG A 405 31.35 11.38 0.94
N VAL A 406 30.20 11.27 1.58
CA VAL A 406 29.96 11.80 2.94
C VAL A 406 29.78 10.63 3.89
N TRP A 407 30.68 10.50 4.85
CA TRP A 407 30.71 9.44 5.85
C TRP A 407 30.49 10.00 7.25
N ASP A 408 29.61 9.38 8.04
CA ASP A 408 29.42 9.70 9.47
C ASP A 408 30.25 8.73 10.33
N PHE A 409 31.22 9.27 11.08
CA PHE A 409 32.20 8.48 11.83
C PHE A 409 31.84 8.33 13.30
N HIS A 410 32.01 7.11 13.79
CA HIS A 410 31.81 6.73 15.18
C HIS A 410 32.98 5.89 15.66
N SER A 411 33.62 6.34 16.73
CA SER A 411 34.77 5.65 17.31
C SER A 411 34.54 5.28 18.77
N ALA A 412 35.10 4.15 19.19
CA ALA A 412 35.03 3.69 20.58
C ALA A 412 36.36 3.06 21.03
N PRO A 413 36.76 3.28 22.30
CA PRO A 413 37.93 2.61 22.86
C PRO A 413 37.64 1.11 23.07
N LEU A 414 38.59 0.25 22.70
CA LEU A 414 38.56 -1.20 22.93
C LEU A 414 39.52 -1.65 24.04
N GLY A 415 40.16 -0.70 24.73
CA GLY A 415 41.10 -0.95 25.82
C GLY A 415 42.55 -0.70 25.40
N LYS A 416 43.48 -1.47 25.97
CA LYS A 416 44.91 -1.36 25.70
C LYS A 416 45.48 -2.67 25.17
N LEU A 417 46.45 -2.55 24.26
CA LEU A 417 47.29 -3.66 23.84
C LEU A 417 48.21 -4.12 24.99
N PRO A 418 48.79 -5.34 24.90
CA PRO A 418 49.73 -5.85 25.91
C PRO A 418 50.96 -4.95 26.14
N ASP A 419 51.34 -4.16 25.15
CA ASP A 419 52.44 -3.18 25.21
C ASP A 419 52.03 -1.83 25.84
N GLY A 420 50.75 -1.67 26.19
CA GLY A 420 50.21 -0.47 26.85
C GLY A 420 49.61 0.58 25.92
N ARG A 421 49.70 0.42 24.60
CA ARG A 421 49.10 1.35 23.61
C ARG A 421 47.58 1.28 23.64
N SER A 422 46.91 2.42 23.52
CA SER A 422 45.45 2.49 23.49
C SER A 422 44.90 2.02 22.13
N LEU A 423 43.80 1.26 22.16
CA LEU A 423 43.17 0.64 20.97
C LEU A 423 41.80 1.26 20.71
N VAL A 424 41.55 1.68 19.48
CA VAL A 424 40.30 2.30 19.05
C VAL A 424 39.73 1.56 17.84
N ILE A 425 38.41 1.38 17.83
CA ILE A 425 37.67 0.95 16.65
C ILE A 425 36.86 2.12 16.09
N SER A 426 37.07 2.43 14.82
CA SER A 426 36.31 3.41 14.05
C SER A 426 35.38 2.70 13.10
N THR A 427 34.12 3.15 13.07
CA THR A 427 33.10 2.68 12.14
C THR A 427 32.55 3.88 11.39
N ALA A 428 32.26 3.71 10.09
CA ALA A 428 31.67 4.75 9.28
C ALA A 428 30.31 4.34 8.71
N PHE A 429 29.42 5.30 8.52
CA PHE A 429 28.18 5.14 7.76
C PHE A 429 28.25 5.98 6.50
N ASP A 430 28.11 5.36 5.32
CA ASP A 430 27.99 6.11 4.07
C ASP A 430 26.61 6.77 3.99
N VAL A 431 26.56 8.07 4.22
CA VAL A 431 25.34 8.89 4.20
C VAL A 431 25.22 9.71 2.91
N THR A 432 26.06 9.45 1.91
CA THR A 432 26.12 10.20 0.65
C THR A 432 24.76 10.25 -0.04
N GLN A 433 24.13 9.08 -0.26
CA GLN A 433 22.82 9.00 -0.92
C GLN A 433 21.73 9.72 -0.13
N ARG A 434 21.76 9.62 1.20
CA ARG A 434 20.80 10.29 2.08
C ARG A 434 20.94 11.81 1.95
N LYS A 435 22.16 12.34 1.96
CA LYS A 435 22.42 13.78 1.81
C LYS A 435 22.05 14.30 0.43
N GLN A 436 22.38 13.55 -0.62
CA GLN A 436 21.95 13.88 -1.97
C GLN A 436 20.43 13.92 -2.08
N THR A 437 19.74 12.92 -1.51
CA THR A 437 18.28 12.86 -1.50
C THR A 437 17.67 13.98 -0.67
N GLU A 438 18.24 14.30 0.49
CA GLU A 438 17.77 15.40 1.35
C GLU A 438 17.95 16.77 0.69
N ALA A 439 19.09 17.00 0.03
CA ALA A 439 19.32 18.20 -0.77
C ALA A 439 18.35 18.28 -1.96
N GLN A 440 18.11 17.16 -2.65
CA GLN A 440 17.16 17.07 -3.75
C GLN A 440 15.71 17.31 -3.29
N LEU A 441 15.31 16.74 -2.15
CA LEU A 441 14.00 16.95 -1.55
C LEU A 441 13.81 18.41 -1.14
N ARG A 442 14.84 19.04 -0.58
CA ARG A 442 14.81 20.47 -0.23
C ARG A 442 14.71 21.34 -1.47
N GLN A 443 15.42 21.02 -2.55
CA GLN A 443 15.23 21.72 -3.84
C GLN A 443 13.82 21.51 -4.40
N ASN A 444 13.31 20.27 -4.44
CA ASN A 444 11.98 19.97 -4.97
C ASN A 444 10.85 20.57 -4.12
N ALA A 445 11.06 20.76 -2.81
CA ALA A 445 10.07 21.35 -1.93
C ALA A 445 9.84 22.85 -2.21
N PHE A 446 10.86 23.56 -2.70
CA PHE A 446 10.84 25.03 -2.82
C PHE A 446 11.05 25.56 -4.25
N TYR A 447 11.52 24.74 -5.18
CA TYR A 447 11.81 25.13 -6.56
C TYR A 447 11.06 24.26 -7.57
N ASP A 448 10.73 24.84 -8.72
CA ASP A 448 10.12 24.15 -9.85
C ASP A 448 11.17 23.29 -10.57
N GLY A 449 10.92 21.99 -10.68
CA GLY A 449 11.89 21.02 -11.22
C GLY A 449 12.23 21.21 -12.69
N LEU A 450 11.41 21.95 -13.45
CA LEU A 450 11.68 22.24 -14.86
C LEU A 450 12.48 23.53 -15.03
N THR A 451 12.00 24.64 -14.45
CA THR A 451 12.55 25.98 -14.71
C THR A 451 13.63 26.40 -13.73
N GLY A 452 13.73 25.76 -12.56
CA GLY A 452 14.63 26.14 -11.47
C GLY A 452 14.21 27.41 -10.72
N LEU A 453 13.08 28.04 -11.08
CA LEU A 453 12.51 29.15 -10.33
C LEU A 453 11.88 28.67 -9.01
N ALA A 454 11.51 29.60 -8.13
CA ALA A 454 10.71 29.27 -6.96
C ALA A 454 9.41 28.56 -7.39
N ASN A 455 8.98 27.57 -6.62
CA ASN A 455 7.66 26.98 -6.80
C ASN A 455 6.63 27.75 -5.98
N ARG A 456 5.37 27.31 -6.06
CA ARG A 456 4.27 27.92 -5.30
C ARG A 456 4.51 27.97 -3.79
N ALA A 457 5.14 26.95 -3.20
CA ALA A 457 5.36 26.92 -1.76
C ALA A 457 6.33 28.02 -1.31
N LEU A 458 7.48 28.13 -1.98
CA LEU A 458 8.47 29.18 -1.67
C LEU A 458 7.92 30.58 -1.95
N PHE A 459 7.21 30.76 -3.07
CA PHE A 459 6.59 32.04 -3.39
C PHE A 459 5.59 32.49 -2.31
N MET A 460 4.73 31.59 -1.85
CA MET A 460 3.74 31.90 -0.81
C MET A 460 4.38 32.19 0.55
N GLU A 461 5.48 31.50 0.89
CA GLU A 461 6.26 31.78 2.10
C GLU A 461 6.82 33.21 2.08
N HIS A 462 7.47 33.59 0.99
CA HIS A 462 7.99 34.95 0.84
C HIS A 462 6.90 36.02 0.77
N LEU A 463 5.80 35.74 0.08
CA LEU A 463 4.65 36.65 0.02
C LEU A 463 4.03 36.86 1.41
N GLN A 464 3.97 35.81 2.23
CA GLN A 464 3.53 35.90 3.62
C GLN A 464 4.49 36.76 4.45
N HIS A 465 5.80 36.62 4.24
CA HIS A 465 6.81 37.45 4.90
C HIS A 465 6.69 38.93 4.52
N ALA A 466 6.57 39.25 3.23
CA ALA A 466 6.35 40.61 2.73
C ALA A 466 5.05 41.22 3.30
N LEU A 467 3.97 40.44 3.34
CA LEU A 467 2.70 40.87 3.94
C LEU A 467 2.83 41.20 5.43
N GLN A 468 3.53 40.35 6.21
CA GLN A 468 3.81 40.60 7.62
C GLN A 468 4.74 41.81 7.83
N GLN A 469 5.64 42.09 6.89
CA GLN A 469 6.49 43.27 6.93
C GLN A 469 5.68 44.54 6.68
N ALA A 470 4.81 44.57 5.66
CA ALA A 470 3.90 45.70 5.40
C ALA A 470 2.97 46.00 6.59
N LYS A 471 2.51 44.96 7.31
CA LYS A 471 1.73 45.14 8.54
C LYS A 471 2.53 45.80 9.67
N ARG A 472 3.86 45.63 9.70
CA ARG A 472 4.76 46.19 10.72
C ARG A 472 5.31 47.58 10.36
N GLN A 473 5.58 47.81 9.07
CA GLN A 473 6.19 49.03 8.55
C GLN A 473 5.21 49.72 7.59
N LYS A 474 4.69 50.89 7.99
CA LYS A 474 3.68 51.63 7.21
C LYS A 474 4.17 52.08 5.83
N ASP A 475 5.47 52.32 5.69
CA ASP A 475 6.07 52.83 4.45
C ASP A 475 6.60 51.70 3.54
N TYR A 476 6.52 50.43 3.97
CA TYR A 476 6.95 49.30 3.15
C TYR A 476 5.84 48.89 2.18
N LEU A 477 6.14 48.96 0.88
CA LEU A 477 5.25 48.56 -0.20
C LEU A 477 5.86 47.42 -1.01
N PHE A 478 4.99 46.56 -1.51
CA PHE A 478 5.38 45.44 -2.38
C PHE A 478 4.26 45.18 -3.39
N ALA A 479 4.58 44.51 -4.49
CA ALA A 479 3.61 44.16 -5.53
C ALA A 479 3.78 42.72 -5.99
N VAL A 480 2.67 42.10 -6.40
CA VAL A 480 2.68 40.82 -7.09
C VAL A 480 2.26 41.02 -8.54
N LEU A 481 3.09 40.49 -9.44
CA LEU A 481 2.80 40.36 -10.86
C LEU A 481 2.41 38.91 -11.13
N PHE A 482 1.26 38.71 -11.77
CA PHE A 482 0.82 37.41 -12.27
C PHE A 482 0.90 37.41 -13.79
N LEU A 483 1.59 36.45 -14.37
CA LEU A 483 1.88 36.38 -15.79
C LEU A 483 1.35 35.07 -16.38
N ASP A 484 0.72 35.17 -17.53
CA ASP A 484 0.30 34.02 -18.33
C ASP A 484 0.81 34.19 -19.76
N LEU A 485 1.44 33.15 -20.30
CA LEU A 485 2.05 33.20 -21.62
C LEU A 485 0.99 33.01 -22.71
N ASP A 486 0.81 34.03 -23.53
CA ASP A 486 -0.20 34.01 -24.58
C ASP A 486 0.12 32.93 -25.62
N ARG A 487 -0.87 32.06 -25.91
CA ARG A 487 -0.80 30.99 -26.92
C ARG A 487 0.23 29.89 -26.64
N PHE A 488 0.68 29.71 -25.40
CA PHE A 488 1.58 28.58 -25.06
C PHE A 488 1.04 27.21 -25.49
N LYS A 489 -0.27 26.98 -25.33
CA LYS A 489 -0.92 25.75 -25.80
C LYS A 489 -0.68 25.48 -27.30
N VAL A 490 -0.74 26.51 -28.14
CA VAL A 490 -0.48 26.38 -29.59
C VAL A 490 0.96 25.96 -29.86
N ILE A 491 1.91 26.50 -29.09
CA ILE A 491 3.33 26.13 -29.18
C ILE A 491 3.51 24.66 -28.79
N ASN A 492 2.90 24.23 -27.69
CA ASN A 492 2.93 22.84 -27.24
C ASN A 492 2.30 21.87 -28.24
N ASP A 493 1.14 22.22 -28.79
CA ASP A 493 0.41 21.38 -29.75
C ASP A 493 1.14 21.31 -31.10
N SER A 494 1.86 22.36 -31.50
CA SER A 494 2.56 22.44 -32.80
C SER A 494 3.98 21.87 -32.77
N LEU A 495 4.72 22.05 -31.67
CA LEU A 495 6.15 21.70 -31.56
C LEU A 495 6.42 20.53 -30.60
N GLY A 496 5.40 20.09 -29.86
CA GLY A 496 5.49 18.99 -28.89
C GLY A 496 5.99 19.43 -27.51
N HIS A 497 5.69 18.60 -26.50
CA HIS A 497 5.94 18.91 -25.08
C HIS A 497 7.42 19.17 -24.74
N ILE A 498 8.38 18.47 -25.38
CA ILE A 498 9.80 18.70 -25.14
C ILE A 498 10.22 20.13 -25.52
N LYS A 499 9.67 20.65 -26.63
CA LYS A 499 9.90 22.03 -27.08
C LYS A 499 9.18 23.05 -26.21
N GLY A 500 7.98 22.71 -25.74
CA GLY A 500 7.29 23.51 -24.74
C GLY A 500 8.05 23.63 -23.42
N ASP A 501 8.68 22.54 -22.97
CA ASP A 501 9.51 22.54 -21.77
C ASP A 501 10.74 23.44 -21.94
N GLN A 502 11.43 23.33 -23.08
CA GLN A 502 12.57 24.21 -23.44
C GLN A 502 12.15 25.69 -23.53
N PHE A 503 10.96 25.94 -24.08
CA PHE A 503 10.35 27.26 -24.13
C PHE A 503 10.14 27.84 -22.73
N LEU A 504 9.52 27.08 -21.81
CA LEU A 504 9.30 27.52 -20.43
C LEU A 504 10.62 27.80 -19.68
N ILE A 505 11.65 26.98 -19.90
CA ILE A 505 13.00 27.22 -19.35
C ILE A 505 13.56 28.55 -19.85
N THR A 506 13.42 28.85 -21.14
CA THR A 506 13.95 30.10 -21.71
C THR A 506 13.16 31.32 -21.23
N ILE A 507 11.85 31.18 -21.05
CA ILE A 507 11.02 32.23 -20.44
C ILE A 507 11.47 32.50 -19.00
N ALA A 508 11.67 31.46 -18.20
CA ALA A 508 12.14 31.61 -16.83
C ALA A 508 13.48 32.37 -16.75
N GLN A 509 14.41 32.06 -17.66
CA GLN A 509 15.69 32.77 -17.77
C GLN A 509 15.49 34.26 -18.10
N ARG A 510 14.63 34.58 -19.07
CA ARG A 510 14.30 35.98 -19.42
C ARG A 510 13.65 36.74 -18.28
N LEU A 511 12.72 36.11 -17.56
CA LEU A 511 12.10 36.70 -16.38
C LEU A 511 13.13 37.00 -15.30
N GLY A 512 14.11 36.10 -15.09
CA GLY A 512 15.23 36.33 -14.17
C GLY A 512 16.08 37.57 -14.51
N LEU A 513 16.27 37.87 -15.80
CA LEU A 513 16.98 39.09 -16.25
C LEU A 513 16.15 40.37 -16.02
N CYS A 514 14.83 40.22 -15.92
CA CYS A 514 13.88 41.32 -15.76
C CYS A 514 13.60 41.69 -14.31
N ILE A 515 14.27 41.08 -13.32
CA ILE A 515 14.02 41.32 -11.90
C ILE A 515 15.33 41.53 -11.11
N ARG A 516 15.24 42.11 -9.91
CA ARG A 516 16.40 42.33 -9.02
C ARG A 516 16.67 41.09 -8.17
N ALA A 517 17.84 41.02 -7.54
CA ALA A 517 18.18 39.93 -6.62
C ALA A 517 17.29 39.86 -5.36
N THR A 518 16.62 40.96 -5.01
CA THR A 518 15.64 41.03 -3.90
C THR A 518 14.24 40.58 -4.31
N ASP A 519 13.96 40.51 -5.61
CA ASP A 519 12.67 40.11 -6.14
C ASP A 519 12.64 38.59 -6.34
N ILE A 520 11.44 38.01 -6.39
CA ILE A 520 11.28 36.56 -6.50
C ILE A 520 10.41 36.23 -7.70
N ALA A 521 10.99 35.57 -8.69
CA ALA A 521 10.25 34.92 -9.77
C ALA A 521 9.93 33.47 -9.40
N ALA A 522 8.69 33.08 -9.64
CA ALA A 522 8.18 31.75 -9.40
C ALA A 522 7.36 31.23 -10.59
N ARG A 523 7.26 29.91 -10.70
CA ARG A 523 6.32 29.24 -11.60
C ARG A 523 5.29 28.50 -10.77
N LEU A 524 4.02 28.86 -10.94
CA LEU A 524 2.92 28.26 -10.16
C LEU A 524 2.42 26.96 -10.79
N GLY A 525 2.55 26.83 -12.12
CA GLY A 525 2.19 25.64 -12.89
C GLY A 525 1.88 25.99 -14.34
N GLY A 526 1.99 25.02 -15.25
CA GLY A 526 1.69 25.25 -16.68
C GLY A 526 2.54 26.39 -17.28
N ASP A 527 1.87 27.38 -17.83
CA ASP A 527 2.37 28.64 -18.40
C ASP A 527 2.23 29.85 -17.46
N GLU A 528 1.90 29.63 -16.19
CA GLU A 528 1.69 30.68 -15.20
C GLU A 528 2.96 30.97 -14.39
N PHE A 529 3.42 32.22 -14.46
CA PHE A 529 4.57 32.74 -13.70
C PHE A 529 4.12 33.86 -12.77
N THR A 530 4.78 33.99 -11.63
CA THR A 530 4.53 35.09 -10.70
C THR A 530 5.80 35.74 -10.25
N ILE A 531 5.76 37.05 -10.04
CA ILE A 531 6.89 37.83 -9.55
C ILE A 531 6.44 38.62 -8.33
N LEU A 532 7.18 38.49 -7.23
CA LEU A 532 7.06 39.32 -6.04
C LEU A 532 8.13 40.40 -6.11
N LEU A 533 7.70 41.66 -6.14
CA LEU A 533 8.55 42.83 -6.06
C LEU A 533 8.49 43.38 -4.65
N GLU A 534 9.60 43.34 -3.93
CA GLU A 534 9.72 43.85 -2.57
C GLU A 534 10.35 45.25 -2.55
N ASP A 535 10.01 46.04 -1.53
CA ASP A 535 10.60 47.38 -1.30
C ASP A 535 10.45 48.34 -2.50
N ILE A 536 9.23 48.39 -3.07
CA ILE A 536 8.89 49.34 -4.13
C ILE A 536 8.51 50.69 -3.54
N GLN A 537 8.77 51.80 -4.26
CA GLN A 537 8.40 53.13 -3.76
C GLN A 537 6.95 53.49 -4.09
N ASP A 538 6.51 53.15 -5.30
CA ASP A 538 5.16 53.38 -5.77
C ASP A 538 4.78 52.41 -6.90
N VAL A 539 3.55 52.57 -7.42
CA VAL A 539 3.02 51.72 -8.49
C VAL A 539 3.84 51.78 -9.79
N SER A 540 4.55 52.88 -10.06
CA SER A 540 5.36 53.04 -11.27
C SER A 540 6.50 52.03 -11.34
N ASP A 541 7.02 51.58 -10.20
CA ASP A 541 8.09 50.57 -10.16
C ASP A 541 7.59 49.20 -10.64
N ALA A 542 6.39 48.80 -10.20
CA ALA A 542 5.74 47.57 -10.67
C ALA A 542 5.40 47.65 -12.17
N ILE A 543 4.94 48.82 -12.64
CA ILE A 543 4.66 49.06 -14.06
C ILE A 543 5.94 48.94 -14.90
N LYS A 544 7.06 49.58 -14.49
CA LYS A 544 8.34 49.50 -15.20
C LYS A 544 8.82 48.06 -15.36
N VAL A 545 8.67 47.24 -14.31
CA VAL A 545 9.03 45.81 -14.39
C VAL A 545 8.12 45.07 -15.37
N ALA A 546 6.81 45.29 -15.33
CA ALA A 546 5.88 44.68 -16.27
C ALA A 546 6.16 45.08 -17.72
N GLU A 547 6.46 46.35 -17.99
CA GLU A 547 6.86 46.85 -19.31
C GLU A 547 8.18 46.24 -19.79
N ARG A 548 9.17 46.13 -18.90
CA ARG A 548 10.45 45.47 -19.19
C ARG A 548 10.24 44.01 -19.59
N ILE A 549 9.41 43.27 -18.85
CA ILE A 549 9.08 41.88 -19.19
C ILE A 549 8.40 41.81 -20.55
N GLN A 550 7.44 42.68 -20.84
CA GLN A 550 6.78 42.72 -22.16
C GLN A 550 7.77 42.96 -23.29
N GLN A 551 8.74 43.86 -23.11
CA GLN A 551 9.78 44.12 -24.12
C GLN A 551 10.69 42.92 -24.31
N GLU A 552 11.12 42.27 -23.24
CA GLU A 552 12.01 41.11 -23.31
C GLU A 552 11.33 39.89 -23.94
N LEU A 553 10.02 39.68 -23.69
CA LEU A 553 9.26 38.58 -24.27
C LEU A 553 8.94 38.78 -25.76
N LYS A 554 8.97 40.02 -26.29
CA LYS A 554 8.79 40.31 -27.72
C LYS A 554 9.95 39.80 -28.59
N LEU A 555 11.13 39.60 -28.02
CA LEU A 555 12.29 39.12 -28.78
C LEU A 555 12.07 37.64 -29.20
N PRO A 556 12.50 37.21 -30.39
CA PRO A 556 12.35 35.81 -30.83
C PRO A 556 13.07 34.85 -29.88
N LEU A 557 12.45 33.71 -29.60
CA LEU A 557 12.99 32.62 -28.79
C LEU A 557 13.49 31.52 -29.74
N ASN A 558 14.76 31.14 -29.63
CA ASN A 558 15.34 30.09 -30.47
C ASN A 558 15.22 28.74 -29.76
N LEU A 559 14.43 27.81 -30.32
CA LEU A 559 14.22 26.46 -29.79
C LEU A 559 14.84 25.41 -30.73
N ASP A 560 16.16 25.18 -30.62
CA ASP A 560 16.99 24.35 -31.52
C ASP A 560 16.85 24.70 -33.02
N GLY A 561 17.00 25.98 -33.36
CA GLY A 561 17.06 26.46 -34.74
C GLY A 561 15.73 26.98 -35.30
N GLN A 562 14.65 26.94 -34.52
CA GLN A 562 13.36 27.54 -34.88
C GLN A 562 13.09 28.77 -34.01
N GLU A 563 12.74 29.89 -34.67
CA GLU A 563 12.34 31.11 -33.98
C GLU A 563 10.85 31.10 -33.63
N VAL A 564 10.55 31.30 -32.36
CA VAL A 564 9.19 31.36 -31.81
C VAL A 564 8.96 32.72 -31.16
N PHE A 565 7.78 33.30 -31.41
CA PHE A 565 7.37 34.57 -30.81
C PHE A 565 6.27 34.33 -29.80
N THR A 566 6.33 35.04 -28.67
CA THR A 566 5.29 34.99 -27.63
C THR A 566 5.05 36.37 -27.06
N SER A 567 3.97 36.50 -26.32
CA SER A 567 3.71 37.61 -25.40
C SER A 567 3.24 37.07 -24.07
N ALA A 568 3.06 37.93 -23.07
CA ALA A 568 2.41 37.58 -21.83
C ALA A 568 1.27 38.55 -21.52
N SER A 569 0.24 38.07 -20.84
CA SER A 569 -0.74 38.92 -20.19
C SER A 569 -0.37 39.05 -18.71
N ILE A 570 -0.26 40.27 -18.19
CA ILE A 570 0.29 40.54 -16.85
C ILE A 570 -0.77 41.23 -15.97
N GLY A 571 -0.99 40.72 -14.77
CA GLY A 571 -1.82 41.34 -13.74
C GLY A 571 -0.97 41.86 -12.59
N ILE A 572 -1.24 43.07 -12.11
CA ILE A 572 -0.47 43.70 -11.04
C ILE A 572 -1.39 43.97 -9.84
N ALA A 573 -1.06 43.44 -8.67
CA ALA A 573 -1.70 43.79 -7.40
C ALA A 573 -0.69 44.40 -6.43
N LEU A 574 -1.03 45.54 -5.84
CA LEU A 574 -0.19 46.22 -4.84
C LEU A 574 -0.67 45.90 -3.43
N SER A 575 0.27 45.83 -2.50
CA SER A 575 -0.02 45.66 -1.08
C SER A 575 -0.89 46.78 -0.49
N SER A 576 -0.90 47.97 -1.11
CA SER A 576 -1.65 49.14 -0.68
C SER A 576 -3.05 49.26 -1.29
N THR A 577 -3.42 48.44 -2.28
CA THR A 577 -4.74 48.55 -2.95
C THR A 577 -5.89 48.24 -1.99
N ILE A 578 -5.71 47.24 -1.14
CA ILE A 578 -6.66 46.79 -0.11
C ILE A 578 -5.83 46.34 1.10
N ASN A 579 -6.40 46.39 2.31
CA ASN A 579 -5.79 45.72 3.45
C ASN A 579 -5.97 44.21 3.30
N TYR A 580 -4.90 43.51 2.92
CA TYR A 580 -4.88 42.06 2.78
C TYR A 580 -4.55 41.38 4.11
N ASP A 581 -5.28 40.32 4.44
CA ASP A 581 -5.02 39.50 5.62
C ASP A 581 -4.24 38.23 5.31
N HIS A 582 -4.42 37.72 4.09
CA HIS A 582 -3.84 36.48 3.63
C HIS A 582 -3.19 36.65 2.26
N PRO A 583 -2.02 36.04 2.00
CA PRO A 583 -1.25 36.19 0.76
C PRO A 583 -2.01 35.67 -0.46
N GLU A 584 -2.90 34.68 -0.27
CA GLU A 584 -3.76 34.13 -1.32
C GLU A 584 -4.69 35.19 -1.91
N GLN A 585 -5.11 36.18 -1.12
CA GLN A 585 -5.98 37.26 -1.58
C GLN A 585 -5.25 38.15 -2.58
N LEU A 586 -4.00 38.50 -2.30
CA LEU A 586 -3.18 39.33 -3.19
C LEU A 586 -2.87 38.59 -4.50
N LEU A 587 -2.55 37.29 -4.40
CA LEU A 587 -2.29 36.46 -5.56
C LEU A 587 -3.51 36.34 -6.48
N ARG A 588 -4.70 36.13 -5.89
CA ARG A 588 -5.98 36.08 -6.61
C ARG A 588 -6.32 37.40 -7.28
N ASP A 589 -6.04 38.51 -6.60
CA ASP A 589 -6.35 39.84 -7.14
C ASP A 589 -5.37 40.19 -8.29
N ALA A 590 -4.11 39.74 -8.23
CA ALA A 590 -3.18 39.82 -9.35
C ALA A 590 -3.63 38.95 -10.55
N ASP A 591 -4.08 37.71 -10.30
CA ASP A 591 -4.66 36.82 -11.33
C ASP A 591 -5.90 37.45 -11.99
N THR A 592 -6.81 38.01 -11.20
CA THR A 592 -7.99 38.75 -11.70
C THR A 592 -7.58 39.90 -12.63
N ALA A 593 -6.49 40.59 -12.31
CA ALA A 593 -5.95 41.63 -13.18
C ALA A 593 -5.33 41.09 -14.46
N MET A 594 -4.65 39.96 -14.41
CA MET A 594 -4.09 39.28 -15.58
C MET A 594 -5.21 38.88 -16.55
N TYR A 595 -6.32 38.35 -16.05
CA TYR A 595 -7.49 38.05 -16.88
C TYR A 595 -8.08 39.30 -17.54
N ARG A 596 -8.12 40.44 -16.84
CA ARG A 596 -8.54 41.71 -17.46
C ARG A 596 -7.57 42.13 -18.56
N ALA A 597 -6.26 41.94 -18.37
CA ALA A 597 -5.27 42.20 -19.40
C ALA A 597 -5.50 41.34 -20.66
N LYS A 598 -5.87 40.06 -20.49
CA LYS A 598 -6.28 39.17 -21.59
C LYS A 598 -7.51 39.70 -22.33
N ALA A 599 -8.56 40.05 -21.58
CA ALA A 599 -9.83 40.53 -22.15
C ALA A 599 -9.68 41.85 -22.92
N LEU A 600 -8.72 42.69 -22.54
CA LEU A 600 -8.43 43.96 -23.22
C LEU A 600 -7.57 43.81 -24.48
N GLY A 601 -7.21 42.59 -24.88
CA GLY A 601 -6.49 42.33 -26.14
C GLY A 601 -5.10 41.70 -25.99
N LYS A 602 -4.82 41.03 -24.85
CA LYS A 602 -3.56 40.29 -24.57
C LYS A 602 -2.29 41.18 -24.68
N SER A 603 -1.10 40.60 -24.48
CA SER A 603 0.20 41.28 -24.61
C SER A 603 0.32 42.62 -23.85
N ARG A 604 -0.31 42.73 -22.69
CA ARG A 604 -0.36 43.96 -21.89
C ARG A 604 -0.39 43.66 -20.41
N TYR A 605 -0.27 44.71 -19.59
CA TYR A 605 -0.52 44.62 -18.16
C TYR A 605 -1.85 45.28 -17.78
N ALA A 606 -2.43 44.88 -16.66
CA ALA A 606 -3.53 45.57 -16.01
C ALA A 606 -3.29 45.65 -14.49
N LEU A 607 -3.67 46.77 -13.90
CA LEU A 607 -3.61 46.98 -12.46
C LEU A 607 -4.93 46.55 -11.83
N PHE A 608 -4.85 45.81 -10.73
CA PHE A 608 -6.01 45.44 -9.95
C PHE A 608 -6.66 46.67 -9.31
N ASN A 609 -7.98 46.79 -9.44
CA ASN A 609 -8.80 47.73 -8.70
C ASN A 609 -10.05 47.01 -8.16
N ARG A 610 -10.72 47.58 -7.16
CA ARG A 610 -11.87 46.94 -6.49
C ARG A 610 -13.03 46.60 -7.43
N ASP A 611 -13.24 47.39 -8.48
CA ASP A 611 -14.33 47.17 -9.44
C ASP A 611 -14.09 45.92 -10.31
N MET A 612 -12.83 45.48 -10.46
CA MET A 612 -12.49 44.30 -11.26
C MET A 612 -13.00 42.99 -10.67
N TYR A 613 -12.97 42.85 -9.35
CA TYR A 613 -13.49 41.65 -8.70
C TYR A 613 -15.01 41.52 -8.89
N ALA A 614 -15.75 42.62 -8.74
CA ALA A 614 -17.18 42.65 -8.98
C ALA A 614 -17.52 42.33 -10.45
N ASN A 615 -16.75 42.85 -11.40
CA ASN A 615 -16.94 42.60 -12.83
C ASN A 615 -16.60 41.15 -13.23
N ALA A 616 -15.56 40.55 -12.64
CA ALA A 616 -15.20 39.16 -12.90
C ALA A 616 -16.29 38.19 -12.40
N LEU A 617 -16.83 38.44 -11.20
CA LEU A 617 -17.93 37.64 -10.66
C LEU A 617 -19.21 37.83 -11.49
N ALA A 618 -19.53 39.07 -11.87
CA ALA A 618 -20.69 39.37 -12.70
C ALA A 618 -20.60 38.74 -14.09
N ARG A 619 -19.38 38.58 -14.64
CA ARG A 619 -19.11 37.90 -15.92
C ARG A 619 -19.31 36.40 -15.83
N LEU A 620 -18.83 35.75 -14.77
CA LEU A 620 -19.07 34.31 -14.53
C LEU A 620 -20.55 33.99 -14.40
N GLN A 621 -21.30 34.85 -13.69
CA GLN A 621 -22.76 34.73 -13.60
C GLN A 621 -23.41 34.89 -14.99
N LEU A 622 -23.01 35.93 -15.73
CA LEU A 622 -23.53 36.19 -17.08
C LEU A 622 -23.25 35.03 -18.04
N GLU A 623 -22.09 34.37 -17.95
CA GLU A 623 -21.80 33.17 -18.75
C GLU A 623 -22.75 32.01 -18.42
N ALA A 624 -22.96 31.75 -17.13
CA ALA A 624 -23.86 30.70 -16.67
C ALA A 624 -25.32 30.98 -17.07
N ASP A 625 -25.73 32.25 -17.09
CA ASP A 625 -27.04 32.68 -17.57
C ASP A 625 -27.15 32.53 -19.09
N LEU A 626 -26.12 32.93 -19.85
CA LEU A 626 -26.09 32.88 -21.31
C LEU A 626 -26.24 31.45 -21.85
N ARG A 627 -25.62 30.46 -21.21
CA ARG A 627 -25.81 29.03 -21.57
C ARG A 627 -27.25 28.55 -21.42
N ARG A 628 -28.02 29.14 -20.51
CA ARG A 628 -29.42 28.77 -20.26
C ARG A 628 -30.40 29.57 -21.12
N ALA A 629 -30.00 30.75 -21.60
CA ALA A 629 -30.84 31.68 -22.32
C ALA A 629 -31.49 31.08 -23.59
N LEU A 630 -30.75 30.30 -24.37
CA LEU A 630 -31.27 29.67 -25.59
C LEU A 630 -32.37 28.64 -25.28
N ALA A 631 -32.15 27.76 -24.30
CA ALA A 631 -33.12 26.76 -23.86
C ALA A 631 -34.37 27.38 -23.20
N ARG A 632 -34.22 28.58 -22.63
CA ARG A 632 -35.30 29.32 -21.95
C ARG A 632 -36.02 30.32 -22.86
N GLN A 633 -35.64 30.39 -24.15
CA GLN A 633 -36.24 31.33 -25.12
C GLN A 633 -36.15 32.79 -24.66
N GLU A 634 -35.02 33.17 -24.05
CA GLU A 634 -34.78 34.53 -23.54
C GLU A 634 -34.25 35.49 -24.62
N PHE A 635 -33.85 34.98 -25.79
CA PHE A 635 -33.41 35.81 -26.91
C PHE A 635 -34.58 36.35 -27.73
N GLN A 636 -34.42 37.56 -28.24
CA GLN A 636 -35.37 38.24 -29.11
C GLN A 636 -34.62 38.90 -30.28
N VAL A 637 -35.30 39.08 -31.41
CA VAL A 637 -34.77 39.82 -32.55
C VAL A 637 -35.54 41.12 -32.69
N TYR A 638 -34.81 42.22 -32.70
CA TYR A 638 -35.34 43.54 -33.00
C TYR A 638 -34.92 43.91 -34.43
N TYR A 639 -35.72 44.73 -35.09
CA TYR A 639 -35.57 45.03 -36.50
C TYR A 639 -35.42 46.53 -36.68
N GLN A 640 -34.33 46.96 -37.33
CA GLN A 640 -34.11 48.37 -37.63
C GLN A 640 -34.27 48.62 -39.14
N PRO A 641 -35.10 49.60 -39.56
CA PRO A 641 -35.37 49.82 -40.97
C PRO A 641 -34.16 50.43 -41.69
N ILE A 642 -33.94 49.95 -42.92
CA ILE A 642 -33.01 50.49 -43.90
C ILE A 642 -33.85 51.20 -44.96
N VAL A 643 -33.60 52.51 -45.13
CA VAL A 643 -34.42 53.40 -45.96
C VAL A 643 -33.61 53.81 -47.19
N SER A 644 -34.23 53.72 -48.37
CA SER A 644 -33.60 54.20 -49.61
C SER A 644 -33.66 55.73 -49.67
N LEU A 645 -32.52 56.36 -49.94
CA LEU A 645 -32.45 57.81 -50.15
C LEU A 645 -33.04 58.24 -51.51
N VAL A 646 -33.23 57.30 -52.43
CA VAL A 646 -33.77 57.57 -53.77
C VAL A 646 -35.30 57.60 -53.75
N SER A 647 -35.93 56.59 -53.12
CA SER A 647 -37.39 56.46 -53.08
C SER A 647 -38.03 57.01 -51.80
N GLY A 648 -37.28 57.05 -50.69
CA GLY A 648 -37.82 57.31 -49.36
C GLY A 648 -38.49 56.08 -48.73
N ASP A 649 -38.56 54.95 -49.44
CA ASP A 649 -39.20 53.72 -48.97
C ASP A 649 -38.26 52.87 -48.12
N ILE A 650 -38.85 52.05 -47.25
CA ILE A 650 -38.11 51.01 -46.51
C ILE A 650 -37.77 49.88 -47.49
N VAL A 651 -36.48 49.66 -47.71
CA VAL A 651 -35.98 48.62 -48.63
C VAL A 651 -35.56 47.35 -47.91
N GLY A 652 -35.28 47.44 -46.61
CA GLY A 652 -34.88 46.30 -45.80
C GLY A 652 -34.96 46.55 -44.30
N PHE A 653 -34.68 45.50 -43.53
CA PHE A 653 -34.44 45.59 -42.09
C PHE A 653 -33.14 44.89 -41.72
N GLU A 654 -32.44 45.43 -40.73
CA GLU A 654 -31.37 44.71 -40.03
C GLU A 654 -31.93 44.01 -38.79
N ALA A 655 -31.68 42.71 -38.71
CA ALA A 655 -32.03 41.85 -37.58
C ALA A 655 -30.96 41.95 -36.48
N LEU A 656 -31.36 42.53 -35.36
CA LEU A 656 -30.50 42.85 -34.24
C LEU A 656 -30.88 42.02 -33.02
N LEU A 657 -29.96 41.15 -32.59
CA LEU A 657 -30.14 40.31 -31.42
C LEU A 657 -30.34 41.15 -30.14
N ARG A 658 -31.25 40.72 -29.28
CA ARG A 658 -31.45 41.21 -27.92
C ARG A 658 -31.61 40.05 -26.97
N TRP A 659 -31.23 40.25 -25.70
CA TRP A 659 -31.44 39.24 -24.66
C TRP A 659 -32.33 39.79 -23.56
N GLN A 660 -33.52 39.23 -23.43
CA GLN A 660 -34.46 39.54 -22.35
C GLN A 660 -34.07 38.75 -21.09
N HIS A 661 -33.08 39.28 -20.35
CA HIS A 661 -32.59 38.64 -19.14
C HIS A 661 -33.63 38.77 -18.00
N PRO A 662 -33.91 37.69 -17.23
CA PRO A 662 -34.93 37.69 -16.18
C PRO A 662 -34.72 38.77 -15.10
N GLU A 663 -33.47 38.93 -14.65
CA GLU A 663 -33.12 39.91 -13.60
C GLU A 663 -32.62 41.26 -14.13
N ARG A 664 -31.84 41.28 -15.22
CA ARG A 664 -31.18 42.50 -15.75
C ARG A 664 -32.00 43.25 -16.80
N GLY A 665 -33.16 42.71 -17.20
CA GLY A 665 -33.98 43.30 -18.26
C GLY A 665 -33.40 43.07 -19.66
N LEU A 666 -33.71 43.97 -20.59
CA LEU A 666 -33.28 43.87 -21.98
C LEU A 666 -31.80 44.28 -22.13
N LEU A 667 -30.94 43.31 -22.44
CA LEU A 667 -29.51 43.51 -22.69
C LEU A 667 -29.24 43.71 -24.19
N ASN A 668 -28.29 44.61 -24.49
CA ASN A 668 -27.86 44.88 -25.86
C ASN A 668 -26.70 43.96 -26.26
N PRO A 669 -26.45 43.76 -27.57
CA PRO A 669 -25.35 42.93 -28.06
C PRO A 669 -24.00 43.23 -27.41
N VAL A 670 -23.67 44.51 -27.21
CA VAL A 670 -22.41 44.97 -26.60
C VAL A 670 -22.19 44.38 -25.20
N ASP A 671 -23.26 44.03 -24.48
CA ASP A 671 -23.17 43.54 -23.10
C ASP A 671 -22.81 42.04 -23.01
N PHE A 672 -23.05 41.25 -24.07
CA PHE A 672 -22.93 39.79 -23.99
C PHE A 672 -22.38 39.08 -25.24
N VAL A 673 -22.35 39.71 -26.42
CA VAL A 673 -21.90 39.04 -27.66
C VAL A 673 -20.43 38.65 -27.58
N SER A 674 -19.55 39.50 -27.05
CA SER A 674 -18.13 39.13 -26.88
C SER A 674 -17.94 37.90 -25.99
N LEU A 675 -18.77 37.77 -24.94
CA LEU A 675 -18.76 36.58 -24.08
C LEU A 675 -19.30 35.34 -24.80
N ALA A 676 -20.36 35.50 -25.60
CA ALA A 676 -20.89 34.43 -26.46
C ALA A 676 -19.86 33.96 -27.48
N GLU A 677 -19.08 34.87 -28.06
CA GLU A 677 -18.01 34.56 -28.99
C GLU A 677 -16.92 33.77 -28.30
N GLU A 678 -16.37 34.27 -27.19
CA GLU A 678 -15.30 33.60 -26.44
C GLU A 678 -15.68 32.15 -26.05
N THR A 679 -16.91 31.96 -25.56
CA THR A 679 -17.44 30.66 -25.12
C THR A 679 -17.90 29.75 -26.26
N GLY A 680 -18.00 30.28 -27.49
CA GLY A 680 -18.49 29.55 -28.66
C GLY A 680 -20.02 29.47 -28.78
N LEU A 681 -20.77 29.95 -27.79
CA LEU A 681 -22.23 29.99 -27.80
C LEU A 681 -22.81 30.87 -28.92
N ILE A 682 -22.02 31.81 -29.44
CA ILE A 682 -22.43 32.68 -30.55
C ILE A 682 -22.87 31.90 -31.79
N VAL A 683 -22.32 30.69 -32.02
CA VAL A 683 -22.67 29.88 -33.20
C VAL A 683 -24.11 29.39 -33.10
N GLU A 684 -24.53 28.89 -31.93
CA GLU A 684 -25.90 28.43 -31.70
C GLU A 684 -26.89 29.60 -31.70
N ILE A 685 -26.51 30.72 -31.08
CA ILE A 685 -27.31 31.94 -31.05
C ILE A 685 -27.47 32.50 -32.47
N GLY A 686 -26.39 32.57 -33.25
CA GLY A 686 -26.41 33.06 -34.63
C GLY A 686 -27.25 32.19 -35.55
N TYR A 687 -27.21 30.85 -35.38
CA TYR A 687 -28.11 29.94 -36.09
C TYR A 687 -29.59 30.25 -35.77
N TRP A 688 -29.91 30.47 -34.49
CA TRP A 688 -31.26 30.82 -34.07
C TRP A 688 -31.72 32.18 -34.64
N VAL A 689 -30.85 33.20 -34.62
CA VAL A 689 -31.14 34.52 -35.20
C VAL A 689 -31.41 34.42 -36.70
N LEU A 690 -30.60 33.66 -37.44
CA LEU A 690 -30.80 33.44 -38.88
C LEU A 690 -32.16 32.78 -39.16
N CYS A 691 -32.52 31.75 -38.38
CA CYS A 691 -33.82 31.09 -38.50
C CYS A 691 -34.97 32.08 -38.28
N GLU A 692 -34.92 32.86 -37.20
CA GLU A 692 -35.98 33.77 -36.81
C GLU A 692 -36.11 34.95 -37.80
N ALA A 693 -34.98 35.51 -38.23
CA ALA A 693 -34.95 36.58 -39.23
C ALA A 693 -35.55 36.12 -40.57
N CYS A 694 -35.18 34.92 -41.05
CA CYS A 694 -35.73 34.37 -42.29
C CYS A 694 -37.24 34.09 -42.17
N ARG A 695 -37.66 33.49 -41.05
CA ARG A 695 -39.08 33.23 -40.74
C ARG A 695 -39.89 34.52 -40.70
N GLN A 696 -39.36 35.56 -40.05
CA GLN A 696 -40.03 36.84 -39.92
C GLN A 696 -40.13 37.58 -41.26
N MET A 697 -39.06 37.57 -42.06
CA MET A 697 -39.07 38.15 -43.41
C MET A 697 -40.13 37.51 -44.30
N GLN A 698 -40.19 36.17 -44.30
CA GLN A 698 -41.21 35.45 -45.06
C GLN A 698 -42.63 35.79 -44.60
N ALA A 699 -42.84 35.87 -43.27
CA ALA A 699 -44.13 36.27 -42.71
C ALA A 699 -44.54 37.69 -43.14
N TRP A 700 -43.59 38.63 -43.20
CA TRP A 700 -43.83 39.99 -43.67
C TRP A 700 -44.12 40.07 -45.17
N GLN A 701 -43.37 39.35 -46.02
CA GLN A 701 -43.64 39.30 -47.46
C GLN A 701 -45.02 38.74 -47.78
N VAL A 702 -45.48 37.72 -47.03
CA VAL A 702 -46.82 37.13 -47.20
C VAL A 702 -47.93 38.07 -46.70
N SER A 703 -47.73 38.74 -45.56
CA SER A 703 -48.75 39.63 -44.99
C SER A 703 -48.82 41.00 -45.67
N HIS A 704 -47.73 41.47 -46.29
CA HIS A 704 -47.62 42.78 -46.95
C HIS A 704 -47.06 42.64 -48.37
N PRO A 705 -47.80 41.98 -49.30
CA PRO A 705 -47.31 41.66 -50.64
C PRO A 705 -47.05 42.88 -51.53
N HIS A 706 -47.56 44.06 -51.15
CA HIS A 706 -47.34 45.33 -51.86
C HIS A 706 -46.20 46.18 -51.26
N SER A 707 -45.57 45.72 -50.17
CA SER A 707 -44.46 46.45 -49.56
C SER A 707 -43.23 46.48 -50.47
N SER A 708 -42.44 47.54 -50.37
CA SER A 708 -41.13 47.68 -51.01
C SER A 708 -40.04 46.84 -50.33
N LEU A 709 -40.40 46.04 -49.32
CA LEU A 709 -39.46 45.30 -48.49
C LEU A 709 -38.77 44.18 -49.30
N ARG A 710 -37.46 44.34 -49.53
CA ARG A 710 -36.68 43.39 -50.33
C ARG A 710 -35.69 42.57 -49.51
N LYS A 711 -35.14 43.12 -48.43
CA LYS A 711 -33.99 42.52 -47.75
C LYS A 711 -34.15 42.40 -46.23
N MET A 712 -33.66 41.30 -45.69
CA MET A 712 -33.41 41.08 -44.27
C MET A 712 -31.92 40.88 -44.08
N SER A 713 -31.26 41.85 -43.45
CA SER A 713 -29.84 41.81 -43.09
C SER A 713 -29.65 41.07 -41.77
N VAL A 714 -28.69 40.14 -41.71
CA VAL A 714 -28.30 39.43 -40.49
C VAL A 714 -26.79 39.45 -40.31
N ASN A 715 -26.34 39.87 -39.14
CA ASN A 715 -24.93 39.85 -38.76
C ASN A 715 -24.38 38.44 -38.59
N LEU A 716 -23.20 38.18 -39.17
CA LEU A 716 -22.52 36.90 -39.14
C LEU A 716 -21.10 37.05 -38.56
N CYS A 717 -20.86 36.49 -37.38
CA CYS A 717 -19.57 36.60 -36.71
C CYS A 717 -18.49 35.69 -37.33
N ALA A 718 -17.21 35.98 -37.08
CA ALA A 718 -16.08 35.23 -37.63
C ALA A 718 -16.12 33.72 -37.28
N LYS A 719 -16.51 33.38 -36.04
CA LYS A 719 -16.61 31.98 -35.59
C LYS A 719 -17.72 31.20 -36.27
N GLN A 720 -18.81 31.86 -36.63
CA GLN A 720 -19.91 31.25 -37.38
C GLN A 720 -19.57 31.16 -38.87
N PHE A 721 -18.93 32.19 -39.43
CA PHE A 721 -18.45 32.20 -40.81
C PHE A 721 -17.46 31.06 -41.10
N SER A 722 -16.62 30.73 -40.13
CA SER A 722 -15.62 29.66 -40.24
C SER A 722 -16.19 28.25 -40.02
N GLN A 723 -17.51 28.08 -39.79
CA GLN A 723 -18.10 26.77 -39.59
C GLN A 723 -18.17 25.98 -40.92
N PRO A 724 -17.63 24.76 -40.99
CA PRO A 724 -17.64 23.96 -42.22
C PRO A 724 -19.05 23.65 -42.77
N ASN A 725 -20.06 23.64 -41.89
CA ASN A 725 -21.45 23.35 -42.23
C ASN A 725 -22.33 24.59 -42.42
N LEU A 726 -21.76 25.80 -42.43
CA LEU A 726 -22.52 27.06 -42.55
C LEU A 726 -23.46 27.07 -43.77
N ILE A 727 -22.93 26.71 -44.94
CA ILE A 727 -23.67 26.71 -46.21
C ILE A 727 -24.87 25.75 -46.14
N GLU A 728 -24.66 24.56 -45.56
CA GLU A 728 -25.72 23.56 -45.40
C GLU A 728 -26.79 24.04 -44.40
N GLN A 729 -26.38 24.66 -43.29
CA GLN A 729 -27.31 25.26 -42.33
C GLN A 729 -28.19 26.33 -42.97
N ILE A 730 -27.58 27.26 -43.72
CA ILE A 730 -28.33 28.33 -44.39
C ILE A 730 -29.29 27.76 -45.44
N ARG A 731 -28.85 26.75 -46.21
CA ARG A 731 -29.73 26.05 -47.18
C ARG A 731 -30.94 25.45 -46.49
N GLN A 732 -30.75 24.80 -45.35
CA GLN A 732 -31.84 24.22 -44.56
C GLN A 732 -32.78 25.28 -43.99
N ILE A 733 -32.26 26.42 -43.53
CA ILE A 733 -33.07 27.55 -43.03
C ILE A 733 -33.95 28.12 -44.15
N ILE A 734 -33.37 28.40 -45.31
CA ILE A 734 -34.09 28.92 -46.48
C ILE A 734 -35.19 27.94 -46.91
N GLN A 735 -34.87 26.64 -47.00
CA GLN A 735 -35.84 25.60 -47.36
C GLN A 735 -36.97 25.45 -46.35
N SER A 736 -36.66 25.48 -45.05
CA SER A 736 -37.64 25.28 -43.98
C SER A 736 -38.54 26.50 -43.76
N THR A 737 -38.02 27.71 -43.97
CA THR A 737 -38.79 28.95 -43.87
C THR A 737 -39.55 29.28 -45.16
N GLY A 738 -39.09 28.79 -46.30
CA GLY A 738 -39.67 29.09 -47.62
C GLY A 738 -39.33 30.48 -48.14
N LEU A 739 -38.36 31.16 -47.52
CA LEU A 739 -37.87 32.46 -47.96
C LEU A 739 -37.10 32.32 -49.28
N ASP A 740 -37.24 33.28 -50.20
CA ASP A 740 -36.32 33.38 -51.33
C ASP A 740 -34.93 33.81 -50.83
N ALA A 741 -33.88 33.08 -51.21
CA ALA A 741 -32.51 33.39 -50.83
C ALA A 741 -32.10 34.84 -51.18
N SER A 742 -32.68 35.40 -52.25
CA SER A 742 -32.45 36.78 -52.67
C SER A 742 -32.93 37.82 -51.64
N ALA A 743 -33.82 37.45 -50.73
CA ALA A 743 -34.34 38.30 -49.68
C ALA A 743 -33.47 38.30 -48.41
N LEU A 744 -32.48 37.41 -48.30
CA LEU A 744 -31.52 37.36 -47.20
C LEU A 744 -30.23 38.11 -47.59
N ALA A 745 -29.77 38.93 -46.65
CA ALA A 745 -28.52 39.67 -46.71
C ALA A 745 -27.68 39.27 -45.49
N LEU A 746 -26.41 38.92 -45.71
CA LEU A 746 -25.47 38.58 -44.62
C LEU A 746 -24.44 39.67 -44.47
N GLU A 747 -24.31 40.17 -43.25
CA GLU A 747 -23.37 41.23 -42.89
C GLU A 747 -22.16 40.59 -42.21
N ILE A 748 -20.98 40.86 -42.75
CA ILE A 748 -19.70 40.37 -42.22
C ILE A 748 -18.78 41.56 -41.96
N THR A 749 -18.08 41.53 -40.83
CA THR A 749 -17.09 42.57 -40.55
C THR A 749 -15.85 42.38 -41.40
N GLU A 750 -15.11 43.47 -41.62
CA GLU A 750 -13.84 43.46 -42.35
C GLU A 750 -12.81 42.44 -41.81
N GLY A 751 -12.81 42.21 -40.49
CA GLY A 751 -11.91 41.26 -39.84
C GLY A 751 -12.10 39.82 -40.30
N VAL A 752 -13.35 39.39 -40.55
CA VAL A 752 -13.68 38.05 -41.06
C VAL A 752 -12.96 37.78 -42.39
N ILE A 753 -12.84 38.83 -43.19
CA ILE A 753 -12.26 38.80 -44.54
C ILE A 753 -10.73 38.76 -44.47
N ALA A 754 -10.13 39.46 -43.50
CA ALA A 754 -8.68 39.54 -43.33
C ALA A 754 -8.07 38.21 -42.85
N GLU A 755 -8.75 37.50 -41.94
CA GLU A 755 -8.21 36.33 -41.23
C GLU A 755 -8.10 35.06 -42.10
N ASN A 756 -8.96 34.86 -43.11
CA ASN A 756 -9.08 33.57 -43.83
C ASN A 756 -9.17 33.71 -45.37
N GLY A 757 -8.28 34.47 -46.02
CA GLY A 757 -8.41 34.93 -47.41
C GLY A 757 -8.96 33.94 -48.47
N ASP A 758 -8.32 32.81 -48.71
CA ASP A 758 -8.72 31.89 -49.79
C ASP A 758 -9.98 31.08 -49.44
N GLU A 759 -10.08 30.60 -48.19
CA GLU A 759 -11.26 29.85 -47.71
C GLU A 759 -12.50 30.75 -47.59
N ALA A 760 -12.32 32.00 -47.13
CA ALA A 760 -13.38 32.99 -47.09
C ALA A 760 -13.91 33.28 -48.49
N THR A 761 -13.03 33.45 -49.48
CA THR A 761 -13.45 33.66 -50.88
C THR A 761 -14.35 32.52 -51.36
N ALA A 762 -13.98 31.26 -51.09
CA ALA A 762 -14.77 30.10 -51.48
C ALA A 762 -16.15 30.07 -50.80
N THR A 763 -16.23 30.38 -49.50
CA THR A 763 -17.49 30.45 -48.76
C THR A 763 -18.39 31.58 -49.29
N LEU A 764 -17.81 32.77 -49.54
CA LEU A 764 -18.56 33.91 -50.08
C LEU A 764 -19.10 33.63 -51.48
N LEU A 765 -18.33 32.93 -52.34
CA LEU A 765 -18.81 32.50 -53.65
C LEU A 765 -19.99 31.53 -53.53
N GLN A 766 -19.91 30.54 -52.63
CA GLN A 766 -21.02 29.61 -52.38
C GLN A 766 -22.27 30.31 -51.86
N LEU A 767 -22.13 31.30 -50.97
CA LEU A 767 -23.26 32.13 -50.51
C LEU A 767 -23.89 32.93 -51.67
N ARG A 768 -23.06 33.50 -52.54
CA ARG A 768 -23.54 34.21 -53.73
C ARG A 768 -24.24 33.27 -54.72
N GLU A 769 -23.73 32.05 -54.91
CA GLU A 769 -24.37 31.01 -55.75
C GLU A 769 -25.74 30.58 -55.23
N LEU A 770 -25.96 30.65 -53.90
CA LEU A 770 -27.28 30.47 -53.30
C LEU A 770 -28.24 31.64 -53.59
N GLY A 771 -27.74 32.78 -54.08
CA GLY A 771 -28.51 34.00 -54.33
C GLY A 771 -28.53 34.97 -53.15
N ILE A 772 -27.73 34.73 -52.11
CA ILE A 772 -27.68 35.55 -50.89
C ILE A 772 -26.78 36.76 -51.14
N GLU A 773 -27.22 37.93 -50.69
CA GLU A 773 -26.45 39.16 -50.78
C GLU A 773 -25.47 39.27 -49.61
N ILE A 774 -24.27 39.76 -49.89
CA ILE A 774 -23.20 39.89 -48.90
C ILE A 774 -22.84 41.36 -48.76
N LEU A 775 -22.86 41.82 -47.51
CA LEU A 775 -22.54 43.17 -47.10
C LEU A 775 -21.29 43.14 -46.23
N ILE A 776 -20.42 44.13 -46.42
CA ILE A 776 -19.32 44.37 -45.50
C ILE A 776 -19.74 45.42 -44.48
N ASP A 777 -19.70 45.03 -43.22
CA ASP A 777 -20.01 45.86 -42.07
C ASP A 777 -18.74 46.50 -41.46
N ASP A 778 -18.93 47.58 -40.70
CA ASP A 778 -17.89 48.37 -40.02
C ASP A 778 -16.74 48.87 -40.94
N PHE A 779 -17.02 49.13 -42.22
CA PHE A 779 -15.97 49.43 -43.21
C PHE A 779 -15.21 50.72 -42.89
N GLY A 780 -13.88 50.64 -42.86
CA GLY A 780 -12.97 51.76 -42.59
C GLY A 780 -12.44 51.85 -41.16
N THR A 781 -12.93 51.00 -40.24
CA THR A 781 -12.43 50.94 -38.85
C THR A 781 -11.27 49.94 -38.66
N GLY A 782 -10.98 49.11 -39.68
CA GLY A 782 -9.95 48.06 -39.68
C GLY A 782 -8.82 48.25 -40.71
N TYR A 783 -7.91 47.26 -40.79
CA TYR A 783 -6.81 47.22 -41.76
C TYR A 783 -7.22 46.51 -43.06
N SER A 784 -8.05 47.18 -43.87
CA SER A 784 -8.49 46.66 -45.15
C SER A 784 -7.34 46.68 -46.16
N SER A 785 -6.90 45.52 -46.62
CA SER A 785 -6.10 45.46 -47.85
C SER A 785 -7.04 45.68 -49.03
N LEU A 786 -7.16 46.92 -49.51
CA LEU A 786 -7.91 47.32 -50.72
C LEU A 786 -7.77 46.34 -51.90
N GLY A 787 -6.58 45.72 -52.04
CA GLY A 787 -6.32 44.70 -53.06
C GLY A 787 -7.17 43.43 -52.96
N ARG A 788 -7.63 43.03 -51.75
CA ARG A 788 -8.49 41.85 -51.58
C ARG A 788 -9.98 42.17 -51.76
N LEU A 789 -10.40 43.39 -51.44
CA LEU A 789 -11.79 43.83 -51.61
C LEU A 789 -12.27 43.65 -53.06
N TYR A 790 -11.38 43.90 -54.03
CA TYR A 790 -11.63 43.71 -55.46
C TYR A 790 -11.95 42.25 -55.86
N SER A 791 -11.42 41.26 -55.13
CA SER A 791 -11.62 39.83 -55.44
C SER A 791 -12.84 39.20 -54.78
N PHE A 792 -13.47 39.86 -53.80
CA PHE A 792 -14.58 39.26 -53.06
C PHE A 792 -15.95 39.53 -53.72
N PRO A 793 -16.87 38.55 -53.71
CA PRO A 793 -18.20 38.68 -54.30
C PRO A 793 -19.17 39.45 -53.39
N VAL A 794 -18.75 40.61 -52.86
CA VAL A 794 -19.58 41.47 -52.00
C VAL A 794 -20.34 42.50 -52.85
N SER A 795 -21.52 42.91 -52.39
CA SER A 795 -22.43 43.76 -53.17
C SER A 795 -22.65 45.14 -52.53
N VAL A 796 -22.45 45.26 -51.22
CA VAL A 796 -22.73 46.48 -50.47
C VAL A 796 -21.65 46.75 -49.42
N LEU A 797 -21.29 48.02 -49.25
CA LEU A 797 -20.46 48.49 -48.15
C LEU A 797 -21.31 49.28 -47.15
N LYS A 798 -21.30 48.90 -45.88
CA LYS A 798 -21.89 49.68 -44.79
C LYS A 798 -20.82 50.60 -44.19
N ILE A 799 -21.13 51.89 -44.13
CA ILE A 799 -20.27 52.94 -43.60
C ILE A 799 -20.56 53.06 -42.11
N ASP A 800 -19.53 52.79 -41.29
CA ASP A 800 -19.68 52.78 -39.83
C ASP A 800 -20.12 54.15 -39.27
N ARG A 801 -20.94 54.08 -38.23
CA ARG A 801 -21.46 55.24 -37.51
C ARG A 801 -20.36 56.16 -36.96
N SER A 802 -19.15 55.65 -36.70
CA SER A 802 -18.04 56.48 -36.19
C SER A 802 -17.60 57.56 -37.18
N PHE A 803 -17.84 57.35 -38.48
CA PHE A 803 -17.62 58.36 -39.52
C PHE A 803 -18.85 59.25 -39.69
N VAL A 804 -20.05 58.68 -39.65
CA VAL A 804 -21.32 59.40 -39.89
C VAL A 804 -21.68 60.37 -38.76
N ASN A 805 -21.47 59.97 -37.50
CA ASN A 805 -21.79 60.80 -36.33
C ASN A 805 -21.07 62.17 -36.34
N PRO A 806 -19.74 62.25 -36.53
CA PRO A 806 -19.02 63.52 -36.53
C PRO A 806 -19.08 64.27 -37.87
N MET A 807 -19.74 63.77 -38.92
CA MET A 807 -19.63 64.27 -40.30
C MET A 807 -20.02 65.74 -40.50
N THR A 808 -20.90 66.29 -39.66
CA THR A 808 -21.32 67.70 -39.71
C THR A 808 -20.38 68.63 -38.95
N SER A 809 -19.50 68.08 -38.11
CA SER A 809 -18.60 68.83 -37.20
C SER A 809 -17.12 68.74 -37.58
N ASP A 810 -16.68 67.68 -38.28
CA ASP A 810 -15.32 67.48 -38.75
C ASP A 810 -15.30 67.19 -40.26
N ASN A 811 -14.73 68.11 -41.05
CA ASN A 811 -14.65 67.99 -42.50
C ASN A 811 -13.89 66.74 -42.96
N ARG A 812 -12.96 66.23 -42.14
CA ARG A 812 -12.18 65.01 -42.48
C ARG A 812 -13.06 63.77 -42.54
N ASN A 813 -14.06 63.65 -41.68
CA ASN A 813 -14.97 62.50 -41.71
C ASN A 813 -15.89 62.56 -42.94
N LEU A 814 -16.31 63.76 -43.34
CA LEU A 814 -17.07 63.95 -44.58
C LEU A 814 -16.24 63.53 -45.81
N GLU A 815 -14.96 63.92 -45.87
CA GLU A 815 -14.02 63.50 -46.92
C GLU A 815 -13.82 61.97 -46.94
N ILE A 816 -13.71 61.32 -45.78
CA ILE A 816 -13.60 59.86 -45.69
C ILE A 816 -14.87 59.18 -46.23
N ILE A 817 -16.05 59.66 -45.85
CA ILE A 817 -17.33 59.13 -46.34
C ILE A 817 -17.41 59.27 -47.88
N GLU A 818 -17.03 60.42 -48.43
CA GLU A 818 -16.98 60.63 -49.88
C GLU A 818 -16.06 59.63 -50.59
N ILE A 819 -14.88 59.36 -50.01
CA ILE A 819 -13.93 58.37 -50.54
C ILE A 819 -14.53 56.95 -50.49
N ILE A 820 -15.19 56.57 -49.39
CA ILE A 820 -15.80 55.23 -49.25
C ILE A 820 -16.93 55.03 -50.27
N ILE A 821 -17.81 56.02 -50.45
CA ILE A 821 -18.90 55.96 -51.43
C ILE A 821 -18.32 55.86 -52.85
N ALA A 822 -17.35 56.71 -53.19
CA ALA A 822 -16.70 56.68 -54.50
C ALA A 822 -15.97 55.35 -54.76
N LEU A 823 -15.40 54.73 -53.72
CA LEU A 823 -14.79 53.40 -53.80
C LEU A 823 -15.83 52.33 -54.08
N ALA A 824 -16.94 52.31 -53.33
CA ALA A 824 -18.04 51.37 -53.53
C ALA A 824 -18.50 51.38 -54.99
N HIS A 825 -18.79 52.57 -55.54
CA HIS A 825 -19.25 52.74 -56.91
C HIS A 825 -18.23 52.26 -57.94
N LYS A 826 -16.93 52.55 -57.73
CA LYS A 826 -15.86 52.09 -58.63
C LYS A 826 -15.69 50.56 -58.64
N LEU A 827 -16.07 49.90 -57.55
CA LEU A 827 -16.05 48.44 -57.45
C LEU A 827 -17.38 47.80 -57.88
N GLY A 828 -18.37 48.60 -58.31
CA GLY A 828 -19.69 48.12 -58.69
C GLY A 828 -20.58 47.71 -57.51
N MET A 829 -20.28 48.23 -56.31
CA MET A 829 -21.02 48.02 -55.07
C MET A 829 -21.87 49.25 -54.74
N THR A 830 -22.90 49.08 -53.90
CA THR A 830 -23.67 50.19 -53.31
C THR A 830 -23.19 50.50 -51.88
N ALA A 831 -23.56 51.66 -51.35
CA ALA A 831 -23.23 52.08 -49.99
C ALA A 831 -24.48 52.25 -49.11
N ILE A 832 -24.38 51.80 -47.86
CA ILE A 832 -25.36 52.08 -46.80
C ILE A 832 -24.66 52.85 -45.71
N ALA A 833 -25.21 53.99 -45.27
CA ALA A 833 -24.64 54.73 -44.13
C ALA A 833 -25.41 54.47 -42.84
N GLU A 834 -24.68 54.10 -41.78
CA GLU A 834 -25.24 53.77 -40.48
C GLU A 834 -25.15 54.92 -39.48
N GLY A 835 -25.97 54.86 -38.42
CA GLY A 835 -25.94 55.84 -37.35
C GLY A 835 -26.44 57.23 -37.76
N VAL A 836 -27.34 57.30 -38.75
CA VAL A 836 -27.95 58.58 -39.15
C VAL A 836 -28.94 59.04 -38.07
N GLU A 837 -28.68 60.19 -37.46
CA GLU A 837 -29.49 60.73 -36.35
C GLU A 837 -30.16 62.07 -36.69
N THR A 838 -29.74 62.75 -37.77
CA THR A 838 -30.22 64.10 -38.13
C THR A 838 -30.58 64.23 -39.61
N GLN A 839 -31.50 65.16 -39.90
CA GLN A 839 -31.89 65.50 -41.28
C GLN A 839 -30.72 66.09 -42.10
N GLU A 840 -29.77 66.75 -41.45
CA GLU A 840 -28.58 67.30 -42.10
C GLU A 840 -27.68 66.19 -42.64
N GLN A 841 -27.43 65.14 -41.85
CA GLN A 841 -26.69 63.95 -42.28
C GLN A 841 -27.36 63.26 -43.48
N VAL A 842 -28.69 63.09 -43.44
CA VAL A 842 -29.48 62.55 -44.58
C VAL A 842 -29.24 63.36 -45.85
N THR A 843 -29.29 64.69 -45.73
CA THR A 843 -29.13 65.61 -46.87
C THR A 843 -27.72 65.54 -47.45
N LEU A 844 -26.69 65.45 -46.61
CA LEU A 844 -25.31 65.33 -47.05
C LEU A 844 -25.04 63.98 -47.71
N LEU A 845 -25.49 62.87 -47.11
CA LEU A 845 -25.33 61.52 -47.66
C LEU A 845 -26.05 61.37 -49.01
N SER A 846 -27.23 61.97 -49.16
CA SER A 846 -27.95 62.01 -50.44
C SER A 846 -27.18 62.78 -51.51
N LYS A 847 -26.55 63.92 -51.17
CA LYS A 847 -25.70 64.69 -52.11
C LYS A 847 -24.45 63.93 -52.53
N LEU A 848 -23.88 63.12 -51.64
CA LEU A 848 -22.72 62.27 -51.92
C LEU A 848 -23.09 61.03 -52.74
N GLY A 849 -24.37 60.78 -53.01
CA GLY A 849 -24.82 59.66 -53.83
C GLY A 849 -24.93 58.33 -53.08
N CYS A 850 -25.06 58.35 -51.75
CA CYS A 850 -25.34 57.14 -50.96
C CYS A 850 -26.75 56.60 -51.27
N GLU A 851 -26.89 55.28 -51.47
CA GLU A 851 -28.14 54.66 -51.91
C GLU A 851 -29.16 54.49 -50.79
N SER A 852 -28.71 54.07 -49.60
CA SER A 852 -29.58 53.80 -48.45
C SER A 852 -28.95 54.21 -47.13
N VAL A 853 -29.78 54.41 -46.12
CA VAL A 853 -29.39 54.86 -44.79
C VAL A 853 -30.11 54.11 -43.70
N GLN A 854 -29.45 54.00 -42.56
CA GLN A 854 -29.99 53.41 -41.34
C GLN A 854 -29.59 54.25 -40.13
N GLY A 855 -30.53 54.45 -39.21
CA GLY A 855 -30.23 55.15 -37.97
C GLY A 855 -31.45 55.64 -37.21
N TYR A 856 -31.21 56.21 -36.03
CA TYR A 856 -32.25 56.64 -35.10
C TYR A 856 -33.09 57.81 -35.59
N PHE A 857 -32.64 58.52 -36.64
CA PHE A 857 -33.44 59.53 -37.32
C PHE A 857 -34.76 58.94 -37.84
N PHE A 858 -34.72 57.71 -38.38
CA PHE A 858 -35.89 57.02 -38.94
C PHE A 858 -36.61 56.21 -37.87
N SER A 859 -35.89 55.28 -37.24
CA SER A 859 -36.41 54.49 -36.13
C SER A 859 -35.28 53.86 -35.34
N ARG A 860 -35.53 53.66 -34.04
CA ARG A 860 -34.75 52.72 -33.24
C ARG A 860 -35.08 51.29 -33.67
N PRO A 861 -34.25 50.29 -33.32
CA PRO A 861 -34.62 48.89 -33.47
C PRO A 861 -35.93 48.59 -32.73
N LEU A 862 -36.87 47.91 -33.38
CA LEU A 862 -38.21 47.62 -32.85
C LEU A 862 -38.49 46.11 -32.81
N PRO A 863 -39.35 45.62 -31.89
CA PRO A 863 -39.88 44.26 -31.97
C PRO A 863 -40.65 44.01 -33.28
N SER A 864 -40.81 42.74 -33.67
CA SER A 864 -41.44 42.37 -34.95
C SER A 864 -42.85 42.95 -35.17
N SER A 865 -43.65 43.06 -34.11
CA SER A 865 -45.00 43.65 -34.20
C SER A 865 -44.98 45.12 -34.55
N GLU A 866 -44.04 45.87 -33.98
CA GLU A 866 -43.90 47.31 -34.19
C GLU A 866 -43.22 47.63 -35.53
N ALA A 867 -42.18 46.86 -35.89
CA ALA A 867 -41.55 46.96 -37.20
C ALA A 867 -42.54 46.63 -38.35
N GLY A 868 -43.44 45.66 -38.13
CA GLY A 868 -44.49 45.32 -39.10
C GLY A 868 -45.44 46.48 -39.42
N MET A 869 -45.67 47.41 -38.47
CA MET A 869 -46.51 48.60 -38.72
C MET A 869 -45.82 49.65 -39.59
N LEU A 870 -44.51 49.59 -39.76
CA LEU A 870 -43.76 50.53 -40.62
C LEU A 870 -43.85 50.15 -42.11
N ILE A 871 -44.21 48.90 -42.42
CA ILE A 871 -44.30 48.36 -43.78
C ILE A 871 -45.72 48.05 -44.23
N SER A 872 -46.70 48.32 -43.37
CA SER A 872 -48.13 48.31 -43.69
C SER A 872 -48.56 49.62 -44.33
#